data_AF-A0AAU6SE37-F1
#
_entry.id   AF-A0AAU6SE37-F1
#
_cell.length_a   1.000
_cell.length_b   1.000
_cell.length_c   1.000
_cell.angle_alpha   90.00
_cell.angle_beta   90.00
_cell.angle_gamma   90.00
#
_symmetry.space_group_name_H-M   'P 1'
#
loop_
_entity.id
_entity.type
_entity.pdbx_description
1 polymer ?
#
loop_
_entity_poly.entity_id
_entity_poly.type
_entity_poly.pdbx_seq_one_letter_code
_entity_poly.pdbx_strand_id
1 'polypeptide(L)'
;MSGDITVVLADGTYRLTEPLRFGAEDSGRKGHTVAWVAAPGATPVLSGGARIGGWALAPGSNTVWKARVPASVQIDPGQLYVDGAMATRARTQLSRGDISITAGGVDLTSPALSYLNDIKQQDRVTMEFVNSFTDRYSPVKSIAGNHLTMVQPAWDNNTWGWDTVQRPFRNGPVYIENAREFLDEPGEWYYDKAARTVYYQPLEGQSMNGINVEMPRLESLLQIGGTYDDPAHHLTFSGIRFSATAWTAPDSDQGYAVQQSGAFAYGTAARPADAFNSCGRGCRAFEGTRNTWRMAPAAVQVSAANNIALTDNVYTNLGSVSLGIGLDANAHASGVGLGASDVIVSRSRFFESAGGGIVVGGIQPDAHHPSDPRMTNKDIAISDNLVHDVAKVYEDQTGILFTYVTRATVTHNEVWNVPYTGIGAGWGWGTNDVGGNAEYVTRGLYDFQPIYDTPTTFRDALVSHNYVHDVMQTMHDGAAFYNLSKSPGSVLEKNYLVAPTAMGTYFDEGSGLWTSQRNVYRVRTPGNTWNAGAGNITYKDNWLIGSNASSFDGPTNTVSGTVLLGLDQVLPLAAARVVYDSGLSQALRTTLDAQRPAMSVSLIPAATSQPGGSATLEATLTNLDVSAALEDVSAALIAPDGWSVTADAAQSSIDPGESVAARFTVTPPPSTGQLIEKASIASSVTYHLHGQIGTAVSAPTTLSVSSSPVTSLSTFESVASVFAEKDGVFVIGNAGADIWSGGSQSDDEYGTIFSPDGFKDGSVMTVRVDSEEPINAWTKAGLVVRDDLTKPRQSLGYLALVVTPSNGITYNYDANGDGLLDKSWQIRNVKAPVWLRLTRTGSSVSATYSIDGATWAAVGSPVTLSAPQEAQDGGMIYSSHDRNKFGTAVFSGFSLN
;
A
#
# COMPACT_ATOMS: atom_id res chain seq x y z
N MET A 1 -13.42 -35.37 29.42
CA MET A 1 -13.23 -34.36 30.48
C MET A 1 -14.58 -34.01 31.10
N SER A 2 -14.59 -33.38 32.27
CA SER A 2 -15.80 -32.86 32.95
C SER A 2 -15.78 -31.34 33.09
N GLY A 3 -14.76 -30.68 32.56
CA GLY A 3 -14.50 -29.24 32.59
C GLY A 3 -13.27 -28.93 31.75
N ASP A 4 -13.05 -27.65 31.47
CA ASP A 4 -11.85 -27.16 30.79
C ASP A 4 -10.60 -27.38 31.65
N ILE A 5 -9.45 -27.55 31.00
CA ILE A 5 -8.15 -27.68 31.66
C ILE A 5 -7.31 -26.47 31.29
N THR A 6 -6.77 -25.79 32.30
CA THR A 6 -5.84 -24.68 32.10
C THR A 6 -4.48 -25.05 32.69
N VAL A 7 -3.46 -25.08 31.84
CA VAL A 7 -2.05 -25.17 32.21
C VAL A 7 -1.50 -23.75 32.27
N VAL A 8 -1.22 -23.28 33.49
CA VAL A 8 -0.71 -21.93 33.73
C VAL A 8 0.82 -21.95 33.82
N LEU A 9 1.47 -21.26 32.89
CA LEU A 9 2.92 -21.15 32.81
C LEU A 9 3.41 -19.96 33.64
N ALA A 10 4.23 -20.25 34.67
CA ALA A 10 4.92 -19.22 35.44
C ALA A 10 5.99 -18.53 34.60
N ASP A 11 6.43 -17.35 35.03
CA ASP A 11 7.49 -16.60 34.36
C ASP A 11 8.82 -17.38 34.32
N GLY A 12 9.57 -17.22 33.24
CA GLY A 12 10.87 -17.87 33.05
C GLY A 12 11.07 -18.50 31.67
N THR A 13 12.27 -19.04 31.47
CA THR A 13 12.68 -19.68 30.21
C THR A 13 12.74 -21.20 30.35
N TYR A 14 11.82 -21.87 29.67
CA TYR A 14 11.71 -23.31 29.56
C TYR A 14 12.53 -23.79 28.36
N ARG A 15 13.75 -24.28 28.62
CA ARG A 15 14.68 -24.74 27.58
C ARG A 15 14.38 -26.18 27.18
N LEU A 16 13.74 -26.34 26.03
CA LEU A 16 13.30 -27.62 25.48
C LEU A 16 14.50 -28.44 24.99
N THR A 17 14.58 -29.71 25.39
CA THR A 17 15.55 -30.68 24.85
C THR A 17 14.99 -31.42 23.64
N GLU A 18 13.68 -31.40 23.48
CA GLU A 18 12.92 -31.92 22.34
C GLU A 18 11.65 -31.09 22.15
N PRO A 19 11.05 -31.05 20.94
CA PRO A 19 9.82 -30.30 20.70
C PRO A 19 8.64 -30.84 21.52
N LEU A 20 7.74 -29.96 21.96
CA LEU A 20 6.47 -30.34 22.55
C LEU A 20 5.53 -30.83 21.45
N ARG A 21 4.94 -32.02 21.65
CA ARG A 21 4.03 -32.65 20.70
C ARG A 21 2.65 -32.76 21.31
N PHE A 22 1.64 -32.32 20.56
CA PHE A 22 0.24 -32.37 20.93
C PHE A 22 -0.54 -33.16 19.87
N GLY A 23 -1.08 -34.30 20.29
CA GLY A 23 -1.90 -35.18 19.46
C GLY A 23 -3.39 -35.14 19.86
N ALA A 24 -4.17 -36.07 19.32
CA ALA A 24 -5.59 -36.21 19.67
C ALA A 24 -5.81 -36.58 21.15
N GLU A 25 -4.83 -37.25 21.75
CA GLU A 25 -4.83 -37.62 23.15
C GLU A 25 -4.84 -36.41 24.09
N ASP A 26 -4.21 -35.31 23.68
CA ASP A 26 -4.07 -34.06 24.43
C ASP A 26 -5.25 -33.10 24.23
N SER A 27 -6.11 -33.42 23.27
CA SER A 27 -7.24 -32.61 22.86
C SER A 27 -8.30 -32.45 23.96
N GLY A 28 -8.99 -31.30 23.91
CA GLY A 28 -10.20 -31.09 24.69
C GLY A 28 -11.32 -32.06 24.30
N ARG A 29 -12.06 -32.64 25.27
CA ARG A 29 -13.10 -33.68 25.02
C ARG A 29 -14.43 -33.32 25.65
N LYS A 30 -15.53 -33.73 25.02
CA LYS A 30 -16.92 -33.47 25.45
C LYS A 30 -17.27 -31.98 25.48
N GLY A 31 -16.78 -31.21 24.51
CA GLY A 31 -17.04 -29.78 24.37
C GLY A 31 -16.17 -28.88 25.27
N HIS A 32 -15.13 -29.42 25.88
CA HIS A 32 -14.18 -28.70 26.73
C HIS A 32 -12.87 -28.41 26.00
N THR A 33 -12.10 -27.43 26.47
CA THR A 33 -10.80 -27.04 25.92
C THR A 33 -9.63 -27.39 26.84
N VAL A 34 -8.43 -27.46 26.27
CA VAL A 34 -7.16 -27.48 27.02
C VAL A 34 -6.35 -26.25 26.64
N ALA A 35 -6.11 -25.36 27.60
CA ALA A 35 -5.46 -24.08 27.38
C ALA A 35 -4.11 -23.99 28.10
N TRP A 36 -3.05 -23.67 27.37
CA TRP A 36 -1.72 -23.34 27.86
C TRP A 36 -1.56 -21.83 27.85
N VAL A 37 -1.54 -21.22 29.04
CA VAL A 37 -1.60 -19.76 29.17
C VAL A 37 -0.50 -19.24 30.09
N ALA A 38 0.04 -18.07 29.80
CA ALA A 38 0.89 -17.36 30.74
C ALA A 38 0.12 -17.01 32.02
N ALA A 39 0.80 -17.10 33.18
CA ALA A 39 0.30 -16.51 34.41
C ALA A 39 0.13 -14.99 34.24
N PRO A 40 -0.81 -14.34 34.97
CA PRO A 40 -0.98 -12.89 34.90
C PRO A 40 0.35 -12.15 35.15
N GLY A 41 0.76 -11.31 34.19
CA GLY A 41 2.01 -10.54 34.25
C GLY A 41 3.29 -11.33 33.94
N ALA A 42 3.20 -12.64 33.68
CA ALA A 42 4.35 -13.46 33.30
C ALA A 42 4.61 -13.43 31.78
N THR A 43 5.86 -13.70 31.40
CA THR A 43 6.30 -13.78 29.99
C THR A 43 7.06 -15.08 29.74
N PRO A 44 6.39 -16.25 29.84
CA PRO A 44 7.04 -17.55 29.70
C PRO A 44 7.66 -17.71 28.30
N VAL A 45 8.90 -18.20 28.26
CA VAL A 45 9.65 -18.45 27.02
C VAL A 45 9.84 -19.95 26.82
N LEU A 46 9.28 -20.52 25.75
CA LEU A 46 9.66 -21.83 25.25
C LEU A 46 10.84 -21.66 24.31
N SER A 47 12.01 -22.14 24.74
CA SER A 47 13.26 -21.92 24.02
C SER A 47 13.86 -23.24 23.53
N GLY A 48 14.21 -23.30 22.25
CA GLY A 48 15.01 -24.37 21.66
C GLY A 48 16.51 -24.15 21.81
N GLY A 49 16.92 -23.12 22.55
CA GLY A 49 18.30 -22.67 22.72
C GLY A 49 19.05 -23.36 23.86
N ALA A 50 20.36 -23.48 23.67
CA ALA A 50 21.31 -23.72 24.73
C ALA A 50 22.09 -22.44 25.02
N ARG A 51 22.08 -22.01 26.29
CA ARG A 51 22.84 -20.85 26.73
C ARG A 51 24.34 -21.10 26.59
N ILE A 52 25.04 -20.17 25.97
CA ILE A 52 26.50 -20.16 25.85
C ILE A 52 27.08 -19.18 26.87
N GLY A 53 28.00 -19.67 27.69
CA GLY A 53 28.72 -18.87 28.68
C GLY A 53 30.19 -19.26 28.76
N GLY A 54 30.91 -18.70 29.74
CA GLY A 54 32.34 -18.96 29.90
C GLY A 54 33.19 -18.34 28.77
N TRP A 55 32.76 -17.17 28.29
CA TRP A 55 33.45 -16.42 27.24
C TRP A 55 34.84 -15.96 27.69
N ALA A 56 35.82 -16.13 26.81
CA ALA A 56 37.16 -15.60 26.98
C ALA A 56 37.66 -15.03 25.64
N LEU A 57 38.60 -14.08 25.68
CA LEU A 57 39.25 -13.60 24.46
C LEU A 57 39.89 -14.76 23.69
N ALA A 58 39.67 -14.79 22.38
CA ALA A 58 40.32 -15.75 21.52
C ALA A 58 41.84 -15.49 21.50
N PRO A 59 42.69 -16.53 21.51
CA PRO A 59 44.14 -16.35 21.50
C PRO A 59 44.60 -15.45 20.34
N GLY A 60 45.37 -14.41 20.65
CA GLY A 60 45.90 -13.47 19.66
C GLY A 60 44.89 -12.44 19.14
N SER A 61 43.68 -12.38 19.68
CA SER A 61 42.68 -11.36 19.34
C SER A 61 42.39 -10.43 20.52
N ASN A 62 42.10 -9.16 20.20
CA ASN A 62 41.62 -8.16 21.15
C ASN A 62 40.10 -7.91 21.04
N THR A 63 39.44 -8.47 20.03
CA THR A 63 38.04 -8.20 19.69
C THR A 63 37.19 -9.46 19.65
N VAL A 64 37.75 -10.60 19.24
CA VAL A 64 37.01 -11.86 19.10
C VAL A 64 37.06 -12.63 20.41
N TRP A 65 35.87 -13.04 20.86
CA TRP A 65 35.69 -13.89 22.03
C TRP A 65 35.33 -15.30 21.60
N LYS A 66 35.60 -16.28 22.46
CA LYS A 66 35.23 -17.67 22.25
C LYS A 66 34.65 -18.32 23.49
N ALA A 67 33.79 -19.30 23.28
CA ALA A 67 33.20 -20.12 24.33
C ALA A 67 32.99 -21.56 23.87
N ARG A 68 32.94 -22.49 24.82
CA ARG A 68 32.69 -23.91 24.52
C ARG A 68 31.20 -24.13 24.31
N VAL A 69 30.85 -24.84 23.23
CA VAL A 69 29.47 -25.22 22.93
C VAL A 69 29.06 -26.45 23.75
N PRO A 70 28.00 -26.37 24.58
CA PRO A 70 27.53 -27.48 25.43
C PRO A 70 27.18 -28.73 24.61
N ALA A 71 27.39 -29.91 25.18
CA ALA A 71 27.07 -31.19 24.53
C ALA A 71 25.59 -31.35 24.15
N SER A 72 24.67 -30.55 24.71
CA SER A 72 23.27 -30.57 24.30
C SER A 72 22.99 -30.01 22.90
N VAL A 73 23.94 -29.29 22.30
CA VAL A 73 23.84 -28.85 20.90
C VAL A 73 24.43 -29.95 20.02
N GLN A 74 23.55 -30.68 19.34
CA GLN A 74 23.87 -31.83 18.49
C GLN A 74 23.72 -31.54 16.99
N ILE A 75 22.98 -30.49 16.65
CA ILE A 75 22.88 -29.98 15.28
C ILE A 75 24.03 -29.02 14.96
N ASP A 76 24.18 -28.69 13.68
CA ASP A 76 25.05 -27.61 13.21
C ASP A 76 24.15 -26.42 12.82
N PRO A 77 23.83 -25.50 13.75
CA PRO A 77 22.84 -24.48 13.49
C PRO A 77 23.39 -23.40 12.55
N GLY A 78 22.53 -22.88 11.68
CA GLY A 78 22.82 -21.70 10.85
C GLY A 78 22.65 -20.37 11.59
N GLN A 79 22.15 -20.37 12.83
CA GLN A 79 21.81 -19.18 13.61
C GLN A 79 22.49 -19.17 14.98
N LEU A 80 22.81 -17.96 15.46
CA LEU A 80 23.21 -17.65 16.83
C LEU A 80 22.47 -16.39 17.26
N TYR A 81 21.93 -16.38 18.48
CA TYR A 81 21.21 -15.23 19.02
C TYR A 81 21.99 -14.59 20.16
N VAL A 82 22.20 -13.28 20.08
CA VAL A 82 22.97 -12.50 21.06
C VAL A 82 22.10 -11.34 21.53
N ASP A 83 21.87 -11.25 22.84
CA ASP A 83 21.02 -10.27 23.50
C ASP A 83 19.62 -10.12 22.87
N GLY A 84 19.11 -11.24 22.35
CA GLY A 84 17.76 -11.32 21.77
C GLY A 84 17.65 -10.90 20.31
N ALA A 85 18.77 -10.65 19.61
CA ALA A 85 18.83 -10.42 18.17
C ALA A 85 19.68 -11.51 17.48
N MET A 86 19.48 -11.69 16.17
CA MET A 86 20.28 -12.63 15.38
C MET A 86 21.66 -12.05 15.06
N ALA A 87 22.71 -12.82 15.32
CA ALA A 87 24.08 -12.46 14.94
C ALA A 87 24.38 -12.93 13.50
N THR A 88 25.17 -12.12 12.78
CA THR A 88 25.57 -12.41 11.39
C THR A 88 26.53 -13.59 11.38
N ARG A 89 26.24 -14.64 10.59
CA ARG A 89 27.21 -15.71 10.39
C ARG A 89 28.40 -15.15 9.60
N ALA A 90 29.61 -15.40 10.06
CA ALA A 90 30.83 -14.83 9.48
C ALA A 90 30.88 -15.07 7.96
N ARG A 91 31.00 -13.99 7.19
CA ARG A 91 30.86 -14.01 5.73
C ARG A 91 31.67 -12.93 5.04
N THR A 92 32.01 -13.18 3.79
CA THR A 92 32.56 -12.14 2.90
C THR A 92 31.75 -12.03 1.63
N GLN A 93 31.57 -10.82 1.14
CA GLN A 93 30.91 -10.57 -0.13
C GLN A 93 31.89 -10.81 -1.30
N LEU A 94 31.42 -11.47 -2.34
CA LEU A 94 32.15 -11.64 -3.60
C LEU A 94 31.54 -10.76 -4.68
N SER A 95 32.39 -10.03 -5.42
CA SER A 95 31.95 -9.31 -6.61
C SER A 95 31.59 -10.32 -7.71
N ARG A 96 30.41 -10.18 -8.33
CA ARG A 96 30.01 -11.07 -9.43
C ARG A 96 30.95 -11.06 -10.64
N GLY A 97 31.72 -9.99 -10.84
CA GLY A 97 32.74 -9.92 -11.90
C GLY A 97 34.02 -10.71 -11.60
N ASP A 98 34.26 -11.03 -10.32
CA ASP A 98 35.44 -11.76 -9.85
C ASP A 98 35.23 -13.29 -9.81
N ILE A 99 34.03 -13.74 -10.19
CA ILE A 99 33.65 -15.15 -10.26
C ILE A 99 32.98 -15.47 -11.60
N SER A 100 33.06 -16.72 -12.02
CA SER A 100 32.35 -17.27 -13.18
C SER A 100 31.62 -18.54 -12.78
N ILE A 101 30.31 -18.56 -12.99
CA ILE A 101 29.45 -19.71 -12.68
C ILE A 101 29.57 -20.75 -13.81
N THR A 102 29.83 -22.01 -13.45
CA THR A 102 30.00 -23.13 -14.38
C THR A 102 29.14 -24.34 -14.00
N ALA A 103 29.03 -25.32 -14.90
CA ALA A 103 28.32 -26.57 -14.61
C ALA A 103 28.95 -27.35 -13.45
N GLY A 104 30.28 -27.26 -13.25
CA GLY A 104 31.00 -27.98 -12.19
C GLY A 104 31.14 -27.24 -10.87
N GLY A 105 30.87 -25.93 -10.85
CA GLY A 105 30.99 -25.09 -9.68
C GLY A 105 31.28 -23.63 -10.02
N VAL A 106 32.12 -22.96 -9.25
CA VAL A 106 32.42 -21.53 -9.42
C VAL A 106 33.91 -21.32 -9.65
N ASP A 107 34.28 -20.70 -10.77
CA ASP A 107 35.65 -20.29 -11.05
C ASP A 107 35.92 -18.90 -10.47
N LEU A 108 37.07 -18.71 -9.84
CA LEU A 108 37.62 -17.43 -9.41
C LEU A 108 38.36 -16.81 -10.60
N THR A 109 37.87 -15.67 -11.09
CA THR A 109 38.48 -14.96 -12.22
C THR A 109 39.46 -13.88 -11.74
N SER A 110 39.34 -13.44 -10.49
CA SER A 110 40.21 -12.44 -9.88
C SER A 110 41.28 -13.09 -8.98
N PRO A 111 42.58 -12.80 -9.19
CA PRO A 111 43.65 -13.24 -8.28
C PRO A 111 43.49 -12.73 -6.84
N ALA A 112 42.71 -11.67 -6.63
CA ALA A 112 42.41 -11.13 -5.31
C ALA A 112 41.64 -12.13 -4.43
N LEU A 113 40.97 -13.13 -5.03
CA LEU A 113 40.25 -14.18 -4.31
C LEU A 113 41.11 -15.42 -3.99
N SER A 114 42.41 -15.38 -4.27
CA SER A 114 43.31 -16.52 -4.02
C SER A 114 43.37 -16.94 -2.54
N TYR A 115 43.13 -16.02 -1.61
CA TYR A 115 43.08 -16.29 -0.16
C TYR A 115 42.00 -17.33 0.22
N LEU A 116 40.99 -17.56 -0.63
CA LEU A 116 39.97 -18.58 -0.38
C LEU A 116 40.57 -20.00 -0.32
N ASN A 117 41.74 -20.22 -0.94
CA ASN A 117 42.47 -21.50 -0.85
C ASN A 117 42.99 -21.77 0.57
N ASP A 118 43.24 -20.72 1.35
CA ASP A 118 43.84 -20.82 2.68
C ASP A 118 42.79 -20.95 3.80
N ILE A 119 41.49 -20.87 3.44
CA ILE A 119 40.39 -21.10 4.38
C ILE A 119 40.48 -22.51 4.95
N LYS A 120 40.31 -22.62 6.26
CA LYS A 120 40.21 -23.91 6.96
C LYS A 120 38.78 -24.42 6.90
N GLN A 121 38.60 -25.75 6.89
CA GLN A 121 37.29 -26.39 6.84
C GLN A 121 36.44 -25.92 5.63
N GLN A 122 37.05 -25.86 4.44
CA GLN A 122 36.39 -25.43 3.20
C GLN A 122 35.10 -26.20 2.89
N ASP A 123 35.00 -27.45 3.35
CA ASP A 123 33.85 -28.34 3.20
C ASP A 123 32.64 -27.94 4.07
N ARG A 124 32.76 -26.88 4.87
CA ARG A 124 31.67 -26.30 5.67
C ARG A 124 31.18 -24.96 5.14
N VAL A 125 31.84 -24.42 4.14
CA VAL A 125 31.51 -23.11 3.58
C VAL A 125 30.30 -23.22 2.65
N THR A 126 29.44 -22.21 2.67
CA THR A 126 28.24 -22.13 1.82
C THR A 126 28.28 -20.84 1.01
N MET A 127 27.87 -20.92 -0.26
CA MET A 127 27.65 -19.74 -1.09
C MET A 127 26.17 -19.34 -1.07
N GLU A 128 25.91 -18.06 -0.86
CA GLU A 128 24.60 -17.41 -0.93
C GLU A 128 24.52 -16.58 -2.22
N PHE A 129 23.43 -16.72 -2.96
CA PHE A 129 23.16 -15.99 -4.19
C PHE A 129 21.81 -15.29 -4.09
N VAL A 130 21.85 -14.00 -3.77
CA VAL A 130 20.66 -13.14 -3.78
C VAL A 130 20.35 -12.76 -5.23
N ASN A 131 19.23 -13.24 -5.76
CA ASN A 131 18.79 -12.97 -7.12
C ASN A 131 17.60 -11.98 -7.14
N SER A 132 16.56 -12.17 -7.97
CA SER A 132 15.42 -11.25 -8.03
C SER A 132 14.40 -11.55 -6.94
N PHE A 133 13.83 -12.76 -6.96
CA PHE A 133 12.84 -13.25 -6.01
C PHE A 133 13.30 -14.54 -5.31
N THR A 134 14.49 -15.04 -5.64
CA THR A 134 15.12 -16.19 -4.97
C THR A 134 16.37 -15.78 -4.21
N ASP A 135 16.48 -16.25 -2.97
CA ASP A 135 17.71 -16.27 -2.19
C ASP A 135 18.19 -17.72 -2.03
N ARG A 136 19.35 -18.02 -2.61
CA ARG A 136 19.78 -19.39 -2.94
C ARG A 136 21.06 -19.76 -2.23
N TYR A 137 21.09 -20.95 -1.62
CA TYR A 137 22.24 -21.44 -0.85
C TYR A 137 22.76 -22.74 -1.44
N SER A 138 24.07 -22.82 -1.64
CA SER A 138 24.74 -24.02 -2.14
C SER A 138 26.07 -24.25 -1.40
N PRO A 139 26.23 -25.38 -0.69
CA PRO A 139 27.48 -25.71 0.00
C PRO A 139 28.65 -25.97 -0.96
N VAL A 140 29.84 -25.62 -0.48
CA VAL A 140 31.12 -25.83 -1.15
C VAL A 140 31.71 -27.17 -0.67
N LYS A 141 32.19 -27.97 -1.61
CA LYS A 141 32.89 -29.23 -1.32
C LYS A 141 34.38 -29.03 -1.09
N SER A 142 35.01 -28.22 -1.94
CA SER A 142 36.45 -27.92 -1.86
C SER A 142 36.81 -26.70 -2.71
N ILE A 143 37.87 -26.00 -2.33
CA ILE A 143 38.46 -24.87 -3.07
C ILE A 143 39.88 -25.25 -3.46
N ALA A 144 40.17 -25.27 -4.75
CA ALA A 144 41.49 -25.64 -5.27
C ALA A 144 41.90 -24.76 -6.45
N GLY A 145 43.01 -24.04 -6.28
CA GLY A 145 43.51 -23.10 -7.27
C GLY A 145 42.51 -21.97 -7.48
N ASN A 146 41.91 -21.91 -8.67
CA ASN A 146 40.90 -20.91 -9.02
C ASN A 146 39.49 -21.53 -9.13
N HIS A 147 39.23 -22.70 -8.56
CA HIS A 147 37.94 -23.38 -8.72
C HIS A 147 37.35 -23.82 -7.37
N LEU A 148 36.07 -23.50 -7.17
CA LEU A 148 35.23 -23.97 -6.08
C LEU A 148 34.37 -25.12 -6.62
N THR A 149 34.63 -26.33 -6.15
CA THR A 149 33.76 -27.49 -6.43
C THR A 149 32.58 -27.46 -5.48
N MET A 150 31.36 -27.54 -6.01
CA MET A 150 30.13 -27.44 -5.22
C MET A 150 29.57 -28.82 -4.84
N VAL A 151 28.80 -28.89 -3.76
CA VAL A 151 28.13 -30.13 -3.32
C VAL A 151 26.94 -30.45 -4.23
N GLN A 152 26.68 -31.75 -4.44
CA GLN A 152 25.57 -32.27 -5.23
C GLN A 152 24.58 -33.06 -4.35
N PRO A 153 23.25 -33.01 -4.61
CA PRO A 153 22.59 -32.33 -5.73
C PRO A 153 22.34 -30.82 -5.56
N ALA A 154 22.81 -30.19 -4.47
CA ALA A 154 22.59 -28.76 -4.21
C ALA A 154 22.93 -27.83 -5.40
N TRP A 155 24.10 -28.01 -6.02
CA TRP A 155 24.52 -27.18 -7.15
C TRP A 155 23.66 -27.41 -8.40
N ASP A 156 23.34 -28.66 -8.69
CA ASP A 156 22.46 -29.03 -9.79
C ASP A 156 21.07 -28.40 -9.63
N ASN A 157 20.52 -28.42 -8.42
CA ASN A 157 19.23 -27.81 -8.12
C ASN A 157 19.26 -26.27 -8.23
N ASN A 158 20.41 -25.64 -7.94
CA ASN A 158 20.58 -24.19 -8.07
C ASN A 158 20.84 -23.69 -9.50
N THR A 159 21.16 -24.59 -10.44
CA THR A 159 21.58 -24.25 -11.81
C THR A 159 20.54 -24.61 -12.88
N TRP A 160 19.27 -24.77 -12.53
CA TRP A 160 18.17 -24.96 -13.49
C TRP A 160 16.84 -24.50 -12.90
N GLY A 161 15.87 -24.20 -13.77
CA GLY A 161 14.62 -23.56 -13.38
C GLY A 161 14.65 -22.06 -13.64
N TRP A 162 14.03 -21.28 -12.77
CA TRP A 162 13.86 -19.83 -12.93
C TRP A 162 14.65 -19.05 -11.88
N ASP A 163 15.09 -17.84 -12.24
CA ASP A 163 15.93 -16.98 -11.39
C ASP A 163 17.15 -17.72 -10.80
N THR A 164 17.84 -18.50 -11.64
CA THR A 164 18.92 -19.41 -11.23
C THR A 164 20.25 -18.67 -11.05
N VAL A 165 21.22 -19.27 -10.36
CA VAL A 165 22.52 -18.63 -10.06
C VAL A 165 23.30 -18.19 -11.31
N GLN A 166 23.16 -18.89 -12.44
CA GLN A 166 23.83 -18.58 -13.71
C GLN A 166 23.00 -17.72 -14.68
N ARG A 167 21.71 -17.54 -14.42
CA ARG A 167 20.78 -16.72 -15.23
C ARG A 167 19.77 -15.98 -14.34
N PRO A 168 20.23 -15.19 -13.35
CA PRO A 168 19.31 -14.50 -12.48
C PRO A 168 18.57 -13.39 -13.24
N PHE A 169 17.38 -13.06 -12.79
CA PHE A 169 16.60 -11.91 -13.29
C PHE A 169 17.14 -10.59 -12.74
N ARG A 170 17.86 -10.65 -11.60
CA ARG A 170 18.65 -9.56 -11.05
C ARG A 170 19.97 -10.09 -10.46
N ASN A 171 21.04 -9.35 -10.69
CA ASN A 171 22.34 -9.57 -10.05
C ASN A 171 22.40 -8.91 -8.66
N GLY A 172 21.78 -9.52 -7.64
CA GLY A 172 21.96 -9.11 -6.23
C GLY A 172 23.32 -9.54 -5.64
N PRO A 173 23.58 -9.29 -4.35
CA PRO A 173 24.81 -9.71 -3.69
C PRO A 173 25.10 -11.22 -3.79
N VAL A 174 26.38 -11.58 -3.65
CA VAL A 174 26.84 -12.97 -3.50
C VAL A 174 27.74 -13.02 -2.29
N TYR A 175 27.48 -13.95 -1.37
CA TYR A 175 28.29 -14.15 -0.18
C TYR A 175 28.88 -15.55 -0.18
N ILE A 176 30.01 -15.68 0.51
CA ILE A 176 30.59 -16.96 0.91
C ILE A 176 30.74 -16.92 2.44
N GLU A 177 30.20 -17.92 3.12
CA GLU A 177 29.95 -17.86 4.56
C GLU A 177 30.55 -19.05 5.32
N ASN A 178 30.52 -18.97 6.66
CA ASN A 178 30.83 -20.05 7.59
C ASN A 178 32.31 -20.46 7.66
N ALA A 179 33.22 -19.49 7.58
CA ALA A 179 34.64 -19.69 7.85
C ALA A 179 35.12 -18.84 9.03
N ARG A 180 36.10 -19.34 9.79
CA ARG A 180 36.73 -18.56 10.87
C ARG A 180 37.46 -17.34 10.30
N GLU A 181 38.02 -17.50 9.11
CA GLU A 181 38.79 -16.49 8.39
C GLU A 181 37.91 -15.31 7.95
N PHE A 182 36.58 -15.47 7.86
CA PHE A 182 35.64 -14.39 7.56
C PHE A 182 35.12 -13.66 8.80
N LEU A 183 35.50 -14.07 10.02
CA LEU A 183 35.07 -13.39 11.23
C LEU A 183 35.98 -12.16 11.45
N ASP A 184 35.55 -11.03 10.90
CA ASP A 184 36.31 -9.78 10.89
C ASP A 184 35.50 -8.52 11.28
N GLU A 185 34.16 -8.56 11.20
CA GLU A 185 33.30 -7.42 11.56
C GLU A 185 32.53 -7.62 12.89
N PRO A 186 32.23 -6.54 13.63
CA PRO A 186 31.38 -6.60 14.82
C PRO A 186 29.99 -7.21 14.52
N GLY A 187 29.52 -8.07 15.42
CA GLY A 187 28.26 -8.80 15.27
C GLY A 187 28.40 -10.15 14.58
N GLU A 188 29.56 -10.48 14.03
CA GLU A 188 29.78 -11.76 13.36
C GLU A 188 30.13 -12.91 14.31
N TRP A 189 29.79 -14.14 13.92
CA TRP A 189 30.13 -15.36 14.65
C TRP A 189 30.54 -16.53 13.75
N TYR A 190 31.28 -17.47 14.34
CA TYR A 190 31.67 -18.73 13.70
C TYR A 190 31.62 -19.89 14.69
N TYR A 191 31.08 -21.05 14.29
CA TYR A 191 31.11 -22.26 15.09
C TYR A 191 32.09 -23.30 14.53
N ASP A 192 33.17 -23.55 15.26
CA ASP A 192 34.06 -24.68 15.03
C ASP A 192 33.44 -25.95 15.63
N LYS A 193 32.79 -26.74 14.78
CA LYS A 193 32.10 -27.97 15.18
C LYS A 193 33.07 -29.04 15.67
N ALA A 194 34.25 -29.14 15.06
CA ALA A 194 35.26 -30.12 15.44
C ALA A 194 35.82 -29.80 16.84
N ALA A 195 36.11 -28.52 17.11
CA ALA A 195 36.59 -28.06 18.42
C ALA A 195 35.46 -27.81 19.44
N ARG A 196 34.18 -27.92 19.04
CA ARG A 196 33.00 -27.51 19.81
C ARG A 196 33.15 -26.12 20.43
N THR A 197 33.62 -25.16 19.65
CA THR A 197 33.92 -23.81 20.11
C THR A 197 33.24 -22.79 19.21
N VAL A 198 32.44 -21.90 19.79
CA VAL A 198 31.87 -20.75 19.08
C VAL A 198 32.76 -19.53 19.31
N TYR A 199 32.93 -18.74 18.25
CA TYR A 199 33.64 -17.47 18.23
C TYR A 199 32.64 -16.36 17.90
N TYR A 200 32.78 -15.21 18.54
CA TYR A 200 31.90 -14.06 18.34
C TYR A 200 32.68 -12.76 18.50
N GLN A 201 32.46 -11.81 17.59
CA GLN A 201 32.93 -10.44 17.75
C GLN A 201 31.74 -9.58 18.21
N PRO A 202 31.75 -9.03 19.44
CA PRO A 202 30.65 -8.21 19.94
C PRO A 202 30.49 -6.93 19.13
N LEU A 203 29.23 -6.46 19.01
CA LEU A 203 28.92 -5.14 18.49
C LEU A 203 29.54 -4.05 19.37
N GLU A 204 29.73 -2.86 18.80
CA GLU A 204 30.19 -1.71 19.58
C GLU A 204 29.24 -1.44 20.76
N GLY A 205 29.81 -1.28 21.96
CA GLY A 205 29.05 -1.07 23.19
C GLY A 205 28.51 -2.33 23.86
N GLN A 206 28.56 -3.50 23.22
CA GLN A 206 28.19 -4.77 23.87
C GLN A 206 29.26 -5.21 24.87
N SER A 207 28.82 -5.53 26.09
CA SER A 207 29.69 -6.08 27.13
C SER A 207 29.60 -7.60 27.13
N MET A 208 30.73 -8.27 26.97
CA MET A 208 30.82 -9.73 27.10
C MET A 208 30.57 -10.22 28.53
N ASN A 209 30.57 -9.32 29.52
CA ASN A 209 30.18 -9.64 30.89
C ASN A 209 28.65 -9.57 31.02
N GLY A 210 28.02 -10.72 31.19
CA GLY A 210 26.55 -10.82 31.33
C GLY A 210 25.79 -10.98 30.01
N ILE A 211 26.49 -11.00 28.87
CA ILE A 211 25.90 -11.21 27.55
C ILE A 211 25.01 -12.46 27.49
N ASN A 212 23.86 -12.35 26.86
CA ASN A 212 22.95 -13.47 26.66
C ASN A 212 23.14 -14.06 25.27
N VAL A 213 23.88 -15.18 25.19
CA VAL A 213 24.05 -15.91 23.93
C VAL A 213 23.29 -17.22 23.97
N GLU A 214 22.36 -17.39 23.04
CA GLU A 214 21.56 -18.60 22.86
C GLU A 214 21.92 -19.25 21.53
N MET A 215 22.43 -20.48 21.59
CA MET A 215 22.71 -21.29 20.42
C MET A 215 21.59 -22.32 20.23
N PRO A 216 20.79 -22.23 19.15
CA PRO A 216 19.69 -23.15 18.92
C PRO A 216 20.14 -24.61 18.79
N ARG A 217 19.35 -25.52 19.35
CA ARG A 217 19.54 -26.99 19.26
C ARG A 217 18.33 -27.73 18.70
N LEU A 218 17.23 -27.03 18.40
CA LEU A 218 16.00 -27.58 17.82
C LEU A 218 15.59 -26.77 16.58
N GLU A 219 14.93 -27.43 15.62
CA GLU A 219 14.33 -26.75 14.46
C GLU A 219 12.85 -26.38 14.68
N SER A 220 12.18 -27.02 15.64
CA SER A 220 10.80 -26.70 16.05
C SER A 220 10.64 -26.80 17.57
N LEU A 221 9.60 -26.14 18.08
CA LEU A 221 9.30 -26.03 19.52
C LEU A 221 7.96 -26.66 19.87
N LEU A 222 6.96 -26.46 19.03
CA LEU A 222 5.59 -26.88 19.25
C LEU A 222 5.03 -27.52 17.98
N GLN A 223 4.59 -28.76 18.09
CA GLN A 223 4.07 -29.59 17.01
C GLN A 223 2.64 -30.01 17.39
N ILE A 224 1.64 -29.45 16.73
CA ILE A 224 0.23 -29.73 16.99
C ILE A 224 -0.32 -30.51 15.80
N GLY A 225 -0.61 -31.79 16.01
CA GLY A 225 -1.20 -32.60 14.96
C GLY A 225 -1.38 -34.06 15.33
N GLY A 226 -2.54 -34.60 14.93
CA GLY A 226 -2.87 -36.00 15.07
C GLY A 226 -2.75 -36.75 13.73
N THR A 227 -3.71 -37.61 13.49
CA THR A 227 -3.93 -38.25 12.17
C THR A 227 -5.19 -37.69 11.54
N TYR A 228 -5.46 -38.00 10.27
CA TYR A 228 -6.73 -37.60 9.65
C TYR A 228 -7.95 -38.32 10.24
N ASP A 229 -7.77 -39.50 10.85
CA ASP A 229 -8.83 -40.24 11.56
C ASP A 229 -9.06 -39.68 12.98
N ASP A 230 -8.01 -39.21 13.62
CA ASP A 230 -8.01 -38.70 14.99
C ASP A 230 -7.13 -37.45 15.07
N PRO A 231 -7.65 -36.27 14.68
CA PRO A 231 -6.88 -35.02 14.64
C PRO A 231 -6.68 -34.41 16.03
N ALA A 232 -5.65 -33.58 16.20
CA ALA A 232 -5.52 -32.77 17.41
C ALA A 232 -6.61 -31.68 17.44
N HIS A 233 -7.22 -31.39 18.59
CA HIS A 233 -8.32 -30.43 18.63
C HIS A 233 -8.58 -29.72 19.97
N HIS A 234 -9.25 -28.57 19.89
CA HIS A 234 -9.71 -27.79 21.06
C HIS A 234 -8.55 -27.39 22.01
N LEU A 235 -7.45 -26.93 21.41
CA LEU A 235 -6.25 -26.49 22.10
C LEU A 235 -6.07 -24.98 22.00
N THR A 236 -5.63 -24.34 23.09
CA THR A 236 -5.29 -22.92 23.10
C THR A 236 -3.89 -22.71 23.66
N PHE A 237 -3.10 -21.86 23.00
CA PHE A 237 -1.80 -21.40 23.48
C PHE A 237 -1.78 -19.88 23.51
N SER A 238 -1.58 -19.28 24.69
CA SER A 238 -1.67 -17.83 24.85
C SER A 238 -0.65 -17.20 25.79
N GLY A 239 -0.11 -16.04 25.39
CA GLY A 239 0.86 -15.29 26.18
C GLY A 239 2.28 -15.90 26.17
N ILE A 240 2.58 -16.80 25.22
CA ILE A 240 3.82 -17.57 25.20
C ILE A 240 4.81 -16.97 24.19
N ARG A 241 6.08 -16.85 24.60
CA ARG A 241 7.18 -16.53 23.69
C ARG A 241 7.83 -17.82 23.18
N PHE A 242 7.91 -17.98 21.87
CA PHE A 242 8.63 -19.05 21.17
C PHE A 242 9.96 -18.50 20.65
N SER A 243 11.07 -19.17 20.96
CA SER A 243 12.39 -18.62 20.62
C SER A 243 13.52 -19.65 20.45
N ALA A 244 14.58 -19.24 19.78
CA ALA A 244 15.83 -19.94 19.59
C ALA A 244 15.67 -21.31 18.89
N THR A 245 15.21 -21.30 17.63
CA THR A 245 15.28 -22.45 16.73
C THR A 245 16.34 -22.24 15.64
N ALA A 246 16.77 -23.31 14.98
CA ALA A 246 17.65 -23.28 13.82
C ALA A 246 16.93 -23.83 12.57
N TRP A 247 17.55 -23.67 11.41
CA TRP A 247 17.26 -24.49 10.25
C TRP A 247 18.55 -24.93 9.56
N THR A 248 18.67 -26.24 9.34
CA THR A 248 19.93 -26.87 8.91
C THR A 248 19.94 -27.27 7.43
N ALA A 249 18.78 -27.25 6.75
CA ALA A 249 18.69 -27.72 5.36
C ALA A 249 19.55 -26.91 4.35
N PRO A 250 19.70 -25.57 4.46
CA PRO A 250 20.50 -24.79 3.51
C PRO A 250 21.99 -25.20 3.44
N ASP A 251 22.54 -25.73 4.53
CA ASP A 251 23.92 -26.23 4.61
C ASP A 251 24.03 -27.74 4.34
N SER A 252 22.91 -28.42 4.05
CA SER A 252 22.89 -29.85 3.72
C SER A 252 23.32 -30.13 2.28
N ASP A 253 23.50 -31.40 1.92
CA ASP A 253 23.80 -31.80 0.53
C ASP A 253 22.73 -31.41 -0.50
N GLN A 254 21.54 -31.01 -0.03
CA GLN A 254 20.43 -30.51 -0.86
C GLN A 254 20.51 -29.01 -1.12
N GLY A 255 21.22 -28.26 -0.27
CA GLY A 255 21.22 -26.79 -0.28
C GLY A 255 19.82 -26.20 -0.09
N TYR A 256 19.66 -24.95 -0.51
CA TYR A 256 18.36 -24.28 -0.61
C TYR A 256 18.24 -23.65 -2.00
N ALA A 257 17.71 -24.45 -2.94
CA ALA A 257 17.43 -24.03 -4.31
C ALA A 257 15.97 -23.56 -4.43
N VAL A 258 15.68 -22.43 -3.79
CA VAL A 258 14.33 -21.88 -3.71
C VAL A 258 13.76 -21.55 -5.09
N GLN A 259 12.46 -21.76 -5.23
CA GLN A 259 11.69 -21.46 -6.43
C GLN A 259 10.74 -20.29 -6.19
N GLN A 260 10.14 -20.18 -5.01
CA GLN A 260 9.49 -18.96 -4.52
C GLN A 260 9.10 -19.11 -3.05
N SER A 261 9.26 -18.06 -2.23
CA SER A 261 8.72 -17.93 -0.86
C SER A 261 8.78 -19.21 -0.01
N GLY A 262 9.96 -19.77 0.19
CA GLY A 262 10.17 -20.93 1.07
C GLY A 262 9.98 -22.29 0.39
N ALA A 263 9.48 -22.35 -0.84
CA ALA A 263 9.37 -23.58 -1.62
C ALA A 263 10.65 -23.83 -2.42
N PHE A 264 11.27 -24.99 -2.29
CA PHE A 264 12.58 -25.28 -2.91
C PHE A 264 12.65 -26.66 -3.56
N ALA A 265 13.47 -26.74 -4.60
CA ALA A 265 13.78 -28.00 -5.26
C ALA A 265 14.55 -28.92 -4.29
N TYR A 266 14.20 -30.20 -4.26
CA TYR A 266 14.76 -31.18 -3.34
C TYR A 266 14.99 -32.52 -4.04
N GLY A 267 16.06 -33.21 -3.64
CA GLY A 267 16.46 -34.49 -4.20
C GLY A 267 17.23 -34.35 -5.52
N THR A 268 17.43 -35.48 -6.18
CA THR A 268 18.11 -35.57 -7.48
C THR A 268 17.07 -35.76 -8.57
N ALA A 269 16.92 -34.76 -9.44
CA ALA A 269 16.03 -34.86 -10.58
C ALA A 269 16.73 -35.41 -11.84
N ALA A 270 15.96 -35.99 -12.76
CA ALA A 270 16.45 -36.39 -14.07
C ALA A 270 16.66 -35.15 -14.96
N ARG A 271 17.91 -34.69 -15.07
CA ARG A 271 18.29 -33.48 -15.82
C ARG A 271 18.87 -33.83 -17.20
N PRO A 272 18.59 -33.03 -18.25
CA PRO A 272 19.36 -33.09 -19.50
C PRO A 272 20.86 -32.89 -19.25
N ALA A 273 21.71 -33.55 -20.03
CA ALA A 273 23.17 -33.43 -19.88
C ALA A 273 23.68 -32.00 -20.11
N ASP A 274 22.96 -31.19 -20.90
CA ASP A 274 23.26 -29.80 -21.19
C ASP A 274 22.44 -28.80 -20.33
N ALA A 275 21.75 -29.26 -19.28
CA ALA A 275 20.78 -28.48 -18.49
C ALA A 275 21.35 -27.15 -17.96
N PHE A 276 22.64 -27.09 -17.64
CA PHE A 276 23.30 -25.85 -17.21
C PHE A 276 23.09 -24.70 -18.23
N ASN A 277 23.15 -25.02 -19.52
CA ASN A 277 22.96 -24.06 -20.62
C ASN A 277 21.51 -24.00 -21.10
N SER A 278 20.83 -25.14 -21.20
CA SER A 278 19.50 -25.26 -21.81
C SER A 278 18.32 -25.03 -20.86
N CYS A 279 18.54 -25.12 -19.54
CA CYS A 279 17.48 -25.06 -18.52
C CYS A 279 17.64 -23.92 -17.49
N GLY A 280 18.52 -22.94 -17.72
CA GLY A 280 18.70 -21.78 -16.82
C GLY A 280 17.55 -20.76 -16.85
N ARG A 281 16.51 -20.98 -17.67
CA ARG A 281 15.26 -20.20 -17.71
C ARG A 281 14.07 -21.15 -17.89
N GLY A 282 14.05 -22.21 -17.09
CA GLY A 282 13.11 -23.33 -17.22
C GLY A 282 13.41 -24.19 -18.46
N CYS A 283 12.88 -25.41 -18.44
CA CYS A 283 12.85 -26.32 -19.58
C CYS A 283 11.84 -27.43 -19.30
N ARG A 284 11.42 -28.18 -20.32
CA ARG A 284 10.40 -29.24 -20.16
C ARG A 284 10.72 -30.24 -19.03
N ALA A 285 11.98 -30.67 -18.90
CA ALA A 285 12.37 -31.60 -17.83
C ALA A 285 12.27 -30.99 -16.42
N PHE A 286 12.50 -29.68 -16.28
CA PHE A 286 12.37 -28.97 -15.01
C PHE A 286 10.90 -28.90 -14.55
N GLU A 287 9.96 -28.76 -15.50
CA GLU A 287 8.52 -28.72 -15.19
C GLU A 287 8.06 -29.98 -14.43
N GLY A 288 8.66 -31.15 -14.71
CA GLY A 288 8.37 -32.40 -14.01
C GLY A 288 8.78 -32.45 -12.53
N THR A 289 9.46 -31.42 -12.00
CA THR A 289 9.91 -31.39 -10.60
C THR A 289 8.97 -30.63 -9.66
N ARG A 290 8.01 -29.86 -10.18
CA ARG A 290 7.17 -28.94 -9.39
C ARG A 290 6.43 -29.63 -8.25
N ASN A 291 5.86 -30.80 -8.52
CA ASN A 291 5.07 -31.56 -7.54
C ASN A 291 5.91 -32.27 -6.47
N THR A 292 7.24 -32.21 -6.56
CA THR A 292 8.16 -32.81 -5.58
C THR A 292 8.97 -31.77 -4.80
N TRP A 293 8.71 -30.48 -5.01
CA TRP A 293 9.33 -29.42 -4.21
C TRP A 293 8.90 -29.54 -2.75
N ARG A 294 9.76 -29.03 -1.87
CA ARG A 294 9.55 -29.02 -0.43
C ARG A 294 9.34 -27.61 0.06
N MET A 295 8.60 -27.47 1.16
CA MET A 295 8.48 -26.20 1.88
C MET A 295 9.49 -26.12 3.03
N ALA A 296 9.96 -24.92 3.34
CA ALA A 296 10.69 -24.64 4.58
C ALA A 296 9.79 -24.96 5.80
N PRO A 297 10.29 -25.72 6.80
CA PRO A 297 9.52 -26.07 7.99
C PRO A 297 9.36 -24.86 8.93
N ALA A 298 8.36 -24.90 9.80
CA ALA A 298 8.14 -23.84 10.78
C ALA A 298 8.58 -24.21 12.21
N ALA A 299 8.86 -23.20 13.05
CA ALA A 299 9.19 -23.41 14.45
C ALA A 299 7.98 -23.87 15.29
N VAL A 300 6.80 -23.34 14.98
CA VAL A 300 5.51 -23.82 15.50
C VAL A 300 4.70 -24.37 14.33
N GLN A 301 4.16 -25.58 14.48
CA GLN A 301 3.58 -26.36 13.40
C GLN A 301 2.19 -26.84 13.79
N VAL A 302 1.22 -26.69 12.88
CA VAL A 302 -0.16 -27.17 13.05
C VAL A 302 -0.58 -27.93 11.80
N SER A 303 -0.86 -29.23 11.87
CA SER A 303 -1.40 -30.03 10.76
C SER A 303 -2.31 -31.14 11.30
N ALA A 304 -3.25 -31.66 10.51
CA ALA A 304 -4.25 -32.65 10.93
C ALA A 304 -4.86 -32.28 12.30
N ALA A 305 -5.40 -31.06 12.37
CA ALA A 305 -5.85 -30.44 13.61
C ALA A 305 -7.05 -29.51 13.38
N ASN A 306 -7.93 -29.36 14.38
CA ASN A 306 -9.06 -28.44 14.33
C ASN A 306 -9.36 -27.71 15.65
N ASN A 307 -10.00 -26.54 15.60
CA ASN A 307 -10.31 -25.72 16.78
C ASN A 307 -9.04 -25.40 17.60
N ILE A 308 -8.05 -24.82 16.94
CA ILE A 308 -6.77 -24.43 17.54
C ILE A 308 -6.70 -22.91 17.67
N ALA A 309 -6.36 -22.40 18.85
CA ALA A 309 -6.17 -20.97 19.08
C ALA A 309 -4.72 -20.68 19.50
N LEU A 310 -4.06 -19.79 18.77
CA LEU A 310 -2.71 -19.29 19.03
C LEU A 310 -2.82 -17.78 19.21
N THR A 311 -2.96 -17.30 20.44
CA THR A 311 -3.28 -15.88 20.69
C THR A 311 -2.29 -15.19 21.61
N ASP A 312 -2.04 -13.89 21.42
CA ASP A 312 -1.23 -13.09 22.36
C ASP A 312 0.22 -13.63 22.51
N ASN A 313 0.72 -14.35 21.49
CA ASN A 313 2.02 -15.01 21.51
C ASN A 313 3.11 -14.14 20.87
N VAL A 314 4.36 -14.46 21.18
CA VAL A 314 5.55 -13.81 20.58
C VAL A 314 6.41 -14.86 19.89
N TYR A 315 6.66 -14.67 18.61
CA TYR A 315 7.51 -15.54 17.78
C TYR A 315 8.75 -14.75 17.39
N THR A 316 9.90 -15.14 17.93
CA THR A 316 11.13 -14.37 17.72
C THR A 316 12.39 -15.19 17.86
N ASN A 317 13.45 -14.82 17.14
CA ASN A 317 14.71 -15.55 17.10
C ASN A 317 14.49 -16.98 16.64
N LEU A 318 13.83 -17.13 15.49
CA LEU A 318 13.50 -18.43 14.90
C LEU A 318 14.33 -18.66 13.63
N GLY A 319 14.77 -19.89 13.44
CA GLY A 319 15.72 -20.26 12.39
C GLY A 319 15.09 -20.55 11.02
N SER A 320 13.76 -20.53 10.91
CA SER A 320 13.02 -20.73 9.66
C SER A 320 11.71 -19.94 9.71
N VAL A 321 10.65 -20.42 9.04
CA VAL A 321 9.29 -19.91 9.18
C VAL A 321 8.88 -19.90 10.65
N SER A 322 8.23 -18.83 11.10
CA SER A 322 7.86 -18.70 12.52
C SER A 322 6.68 -19.60 12.88
N LEU A 323 5.61 -19.56 12.09
CA LEU A 323 4.39 -20.37 12.27
C LEU A 323 3.93 -20.97 10.93
N GLY A 324 3.75 -22.29 10.92
CA GLY A 324 3.27 -23.06 9.77
C GLY A 324 1.96 -23.77 10.09
N ILE A 325 0.91 -23.56 9.27
CA ILE A 325 -0.41 -24.17 9.46
C ILE A 325 -0.84 -24.92 8.21
N GLY A 326 -1.10 -26.20 8.32
CA GLY A 326 -1.53 -27.05 7.21
C GLY A 326 -0.49 -27.13 6.11
N LEU A 327 0.80 -27.09 6.44
CA LEU A 327 1.89 -27.25 5.47
C LEU A 327 1.97 -28.70 4.97
N ASP A 328 2.65 -28.92 3.84
CA ASP A 328 2.88 -30.27 3.31
C ASP A 328 3.58 -31.18 4.33
N ALA A 329 3.43 -32.50 4.17
CA ALA A 329 3.98 -33.51 5.07
C ALA A 329 5.49 -33.35 5.34
N ASN A 330 6.25 -32.82 4.38
CA ASN A 330 7.68 -32.59 4.55
C ASN A 330 8.02 -31.48 5.57
N ALA A 331 7.08 -30.57 5.83
CA ALA A 331 7.26 -29.37 6.63
C ALA A 331 6.59 -29.47 8.01
N HIS A 332 5.91 -30.59 8.30
CA HIS A 332 5.45 -30.95 9.63
C HIS A 332 6.28 -32.13 10.17
N ALA A 333 6.81 -32.00 11.38
CA ALA A 333 7.77 -32.96 11.93
C ALA A 333 7.18 -34.36 12.22
N SER A 334 5.85 -34.48 12.30
CA SER A 334 5.18 -35.80 12.38
C SER A 334 5.15 -36.56 11.05
N GLY A 335 5.42 -35.89 9.92
CA GLY A 335 5.21 -36.43 8.58
C GLY A 335 3.74 -36.44 8.13
N VAL A 336 2.82 -35.93 8.95
CA VAL A 336 1.41 -35.70 8.58
C VAL A 336 1.23 -34.20 8.33
N GLY A 337 0.95 -33.83 7.08
CA GLY A 337 0.72 -32.45 6.66
C GLY A 337 -0.76 -32.13 6.47
N LEU A 338 -1.05 -30.91 6.02
CA LEU A 338 -2.39 -30.45 5.60
C LEU A 338 -3.49 -30.69 6.66
N GLY A 339 -4.77 -30.62 6.27
CA GLY A 339 -5.91 -30.98 7.12
C GLY A 339 -6.09 -30.12 8.38
N ALA A 340 -5.68 -28.85 8.33
CA ALA A 340 -5.94 -27.90 9.40
C ALA A 340 -7.28 -27.17 9.18
N SER A 341 -8.14 -27.13 10.20
CA SER A 341 -9.36 -26.31 10.16
C SER A 341 -9.65 -25.53 11.43
N ASP A 342 -10.44 -24.45 11.33
CA ASP A 342 -10.88 -23.69 12.50
C ASP A 342 -9.71 -23.25 13.40
N VAL A 343 -8.68 -22.68 12.75
CA VAL A 343 -7.45 -22.22 13.41
C VAL A 343 -7.47 -20.70 13.50
N ILE A 344 -7.26 -20.16 14.70
CA ILE A 344 -7.19 -18.71 14.95
C ILE A 344 -5.78 -18.34 15.40
N VAL A 345 -5.17 -17.40 14.70
CA VAL A 345 -3.91 -16.74 15.07
C VAL A 345 -4.22 -15.27 15.30
N SER A 346 -4.13 -14.80 16.56
CA SER A 346 -4.44 -13.40 16.83
C SER A 346 -3.61 -12.70 17.89
N ARG A 347 -3.56 -11.36 17.81
CA ARG A 347 -2.87 -10.50 18.81
C ARG A 347 -1.42 -10.89 19.05
N SER A 348 -0.79 -11.52 18.08
CA SER A 348 0.57 -12.08 18.21
C SER A 348 1.58 -11.21 17.48
N ARG A 349 2.86 -11.37 17.86
CA ARG A 349 3.99 -10.61 17.30
C ARG A 349 5.00 -11.57 16.68
N PHE A 350 5.43 -11.30 15.46
CA PHE A 350 6.39 -12.10 14.70
C PHE A 350 7.53 -11.20 14.26
N PHE A 351 8.73 -11.42 14.80
CA PHE A 351 9.89 -10.56 14.50
C PHE A 351 11.25 -11.19 14.79
N GLU A 352 12.31 -10.63 14.23
CA GLU A 352 13.70 -11.11 14.38
C GLU A 352 13.84 -12.60 14.04
N SER A 353 13.31 -13.01 12.88
CA SER A 353 13.31 -14.42 12.45
C SER A 353 13.94 -14.59 11.06
N ALA A 354 14.62 -15.73 10.87
CA ALA A 354 15.43 -16.01 9.69
C ALA A 354 14.56 -16.22 8.45
N GLY A 355 13.42 -16.89 8.60
CA GLY A 355 12.42 -17.08 7.55
C GLY A 355 11.15 -16.25 7.78
N GLY A 356 10.11 -16.54 6.99
CA GLY A 356 8.84 -15.82 6.97
C GLY A 356 8.07 -15.86 8.29
N GLY A 357 7.06 -15.00 8.39
CA GLY A 357 6.22 -14.89 9.59
C GLY A 357 5.23 -16.06 9.69
N ILE A 358 4.14 -15.97 8.94
CA ILE A 358 3.04 -16.94 8.99
C ILE A 358 2.87 -17.58 7.61
N VAL A 359 2.98 -18.90 7.52
CA VAL A 359 2.74 -19.66 6.28
C VAL A 359 1.60 -20.64 6.48
N VAL A 360 0.63 -20.63 5.58
CA VAL A 360 -0.56 -21.47 5.62
C VAL A 360 -0.75 -22.22 4.31
N GLY A 361 -1.06 -23.51 4.39
CA GLY A 361 -1.31 -24.36 3.24
C GLY A 361 -0.07 -25.05 2.67
N GLY A 362 -0.30 -25.99 1.76
CA GLY A 362 0.75 -26.75 1.07
C GLY A 362 0.94 -26.32 -0.38
N ILE A 363 1.89 -26.94 -1.07
CA ILE A 363 2.23 -26.68 -2.47
C ILE A 363 2.17 -27.95 -3.35
N GLN A 364 2.13 -29.13 -2.73
CA GLN A 364 2.09 -30.43 -3.40
C GLN A 364 0.67 -30.83 -3.86
N PRO A 365 0.51 -31.90 -4.67
CA PRO A 365 -0.77 -32.29 -5.25
C PRO A 365 -1.96 -32.35 -4.28
N ASP A 366 -1.77 -32.94 -3.10
CA ASP A 366 -2.84 -33.05 -2.10
C ASP A 366 -3.26 -31.70 -1.50
N ALA A 367 -2.44 -30.65 -1.59
CA ALA A 367 -2.79 -29.33 -1.09
C ALA A 367 -3.90 -28.67 -1.93
N HIS A 368 -3.87 -28.88 -3.26
CA HIS A 368 -4.83 -28.28 -4.19
C HIS A 368 -5.93 -29.22 -4.66
N HIS A 369 -5.63 -30.52 -4.74
CA HIS A 369 -6.52 -31.58 -5.22
C HIS A 369 -6.38 -32.81 -4.29
N PRO A 370 -6.86 -32.71 -3.04
CA PRO A 370 -6.63 -33.73 -2.02
C PRO A 370 -7.18 -35.09 -2.43
N SER A 371 -6.34 -36.12 -2.34
CA SER A 371 -6.74 -37.52 -2.49
C SER A 371 -7.63 -38.00 -1.35
N ASP A 372 -7.51 -37.36 -0.17
CA ASP A 372 -8.41 -37.51 0.97
C ASP A 372 -9.03 -36.15 1.33
N PRO A 373 -10.37 -35.98 1.28
CA PRO A 373 -11.02 -34.70 1.57
C PRO A 373 -10.65 -34.07 2.91
N ARG A 374 -10.23 -34.88 3.90
CA ARG A 374 -9.79 -34.42 5.23
C ARG A 374 -8.48 -33.64 5.21
N MET A 375 -7.70 -33.74 4.13
CA MET A 375 -6.49 -32.94 3.91
C MET A 375 -6.80 -31.47 3.57
N THR A 376 -8.05 -31.11 3.28
CA THR A 376 -8.40 -29.73 2.94
C THR A 376 -8.13 -28.78 4.10
N ASN A 377 -7.25 -27.81 3.90
CA ASN A 377 -7.08 -26.69 4.82
C ASN A 377 -8.21 -25.68 4.64
N LYS A 378 -8.87 -25.27 5.73
CA LYS A 378 -10.01 -24.35 5.66
C LYS A 378 -10.26 -23.58 6.94
N ASP A 379 -10.96 -22.45 6.85
CA ASP A 379 -11.44 -21.70 8.03
C ASP A 379 -10.28 -21.29 8.97
N ILE A 380 -9.25 -20.68 8.39
CA ILE A 380 -8.04 -20.24 9.09
C ILE A 380 -8.03 -18.72 9.16
N ALA A 381 -8.05 -18.18 10.38
CA ALA A 381 -8.13 -16.75 10.65
C ALA A 381 -6.81 -16.21 11.22
N ILE A 382 -6.22 -15.24 10.53
CA ILE A 382 -5.01 -14.51 10.93
C ILE A 382 -5.43 -13.07 11.16
N SER A 383 -5.54 -12.66 12.43
CA SER A 383 -6.07 -11.34 12.78
C SER A 383 -5.29 -10.58 13.86
N ASP A 384 -5.21 -9.26 13.76
CA ASP A 384 -4.59 -8.43 14.81
C ASP A 384 -3.14 -8.82 15.12
N ASN A 385 -2.37 -9.28 14.13
CA ASN A 385 -0.96 -9.61 14.32
C ASN A 385 -0.03 -8.49 13.83
N LEU A 386 1.10 -8.35 14.51
CA LEU A 386 2.25 -7.57 14.04
C LEU A 386 3.27 -8.53 13.42
N VAL A 387 3.62 -8.33 12.16
CA VAL A 387 4.61 -9.14 11.44
C VAL A 387 5.66 -8.23 10.84
N HIS A 388 6.87 -8.26 11.39
CA HIS A 388 7.93 -7.37 10.94
C HIS A 388 9.32 -7.93 11.20
N ASP A 389 10.36 -7.47 10.50
CA ASP A 389 11.72 -7.99 10.72
C ASP A 389 11.80 -9.54 10.62
N VAL A 390 11.01 -10.11 9.71
CA VAL A 390 11.02 -11.53 9.34
C VAL A 390 11.73 -11.70 8.00
N ALA A 391 12.09 -12.94 7.67
CA ALA A 391 12.88 -13.28 6.49
C ALA A 391 14.27 -12.61 6.46
N LYS A 392 14.90 -12.41 7.63
CA LYS A 392 16.19 -11.71 7.74
C LYS A 392 17.39 -12.47 7.15
N VAL A 393 17.23 -13.77 6.90
CA VAL A 393 18.26 -14.61 6.27
C VAL A 393 17.71 -15.14 4.95
N TYR A 394 16.57 -15.82 4.98
CA TYR A 394 15.94 -16.35 3.77
C TYR A 394 15.03 -15.28 3.16
N GLU A 395 15.65 -14.31 2.49
CA GLU A 395 15.01 -13.05 2.10
C GLU A 395 13.90 -13.22 1.04
N ASP A 396 13.80 -14.40 0.40
CA ASP A 396 12.74 -14.76 -0.55
C ASP A 396 11.36 -14.98 0.11
N GLN A 397 11.34 -15.14 1.43
CA GLN A 397 10.13 -15.55 2.15
C GLN A 397 9.20 -14.36 2.43
N THR A 398 7.91 -14.63 2.34
CA THR A 398 6.84 -13.63 2.52
C THR A 398 6.54 -13.43 4.01
N GLY A 399 6.09 -12.23 4.38
CA GLY A 399 5.63 -11.94 5.75
C GLY A 399 4.47 -12.84 6.19
N ILE A 400 3.35 -12.80 5.44
CA ILE A 400 2.21 -13.71 5.58
C ILE A 400 1.92 -14.38 4.22
N LEU A 401 2.04 -15.69 4.13
CA LEU A 401 1.70 -16.47 2.94
C LEU A 401 0.56 -17.44 3.24
N PHE A 402 -0.46 -17.49 2.38
CA PHE A 402 -1.43 -18.58 2.36
C PHE A 402 -1.59 -19.13 0.95
N THR A 403 -1.38 -20.43 0.76
CA THR A 403 -1.41 -21.07 -0.57
C THR A 403 -2.82 -21.60 -0.88
N TYR A 404 -3.01 -22.92 -0.93
CA TYR A 404 -4.29 -23.57 -1.19
C TYR A 404 -5.10 -23.74 0.10
N VAL A 405 -5.96 -22.76 0.38
CA VAL A 405 -6.81 -22.71 1.58
C VAL A 405 -8.21 -22.24 1.22
N THR A 406 -9.24 -22.92 1.73
CA THR A 406 -10.64 -22.50 1.60
C THR A 406 -11.01 -21.56 2.75
N ARG A 407 -11.58 -20.38 2.46
CA ARG A 407 -12.03 -19.42 3.49
C ARG A 407 -10.92 -18.99 4.47
N ALA A 408 -9.74 -18.68 3.94
CA ALA A 408 -8.70 -18.01 4.72
C ALA A 408 -9.11 -16.55 4.98
N THR A 409 -8.97 -16.06 6.22
CA THR A 409 -9.22 -14.64 6.54
C THR A 409 -7.97 -14.01 7.13
N VAL A 410 -7.39 -13.03 6.43
CA VAL A 410 -6.22 -12.25 6.85
C VAL A 410 -6.68 -10.82 7.09
N THR A 411 -6.94 -10.46 8.36
CA THR A 411 -7.58 -9.19 8.69
C THR A 411 -6.92 -8.42 9.81
N HIS A 412 -6.93 -7.08 9.77
CA HIS A 412 -6.37 -6.26 10.84
C HIS A 412 -4.90 -6.58 11.22
N ASN A 413 -4.07 -7.03 10.28
CA ASN A 413 -2.64 -7.25 10.53
C ASN A 413 -1.85 -6.02 10.09
N GLU A 414 -0.75 -5.75 10.79
CA GLU A 414 0.27 -4.79 10.37
C GLU A 414 1.51 -5.56 9.94
N VAL A 415 1.93 -5.38 8.68
CA VAL A 415 3.06 -6.09 8.08
C VAL A 415 4.07 -5.09 7.54
N TRP A 416 5.29 -5.10 8.07
CA TRP A 416 6.31 -4.14 7.64
C TRP A 416 7.76 -4.57 7.80
N ASN A 417 8.67 -3.82 7.18
CA ASN A 417 10.10 -4.10 7.18
C ASN A 417 10.42 -5.54 6.79
N VAL A 418 9.91 -5.95 5.62
CA VAL A 418 10.16 -7.27 5.05
C VAL A 418 10.93 -7.15 3.73
N PRO A 419 11.88 -8.06 3.45
CA PRO A 419 12.74 -7.98 2.27
C PRO A 419 11.99 -8.15 0.95
N TYR A 420 10.93 -8.96 0.96
CA TYR A 420 10.12 -9.33 -0.20
C TYR A 420 8.64 -8.94 0.00
N THR A 421 7.70 -9.84 -0.34
CA THR A 421 6.26 -9.60 -0.32
C THR A 421 5.73 -9.48 1.11
N GLY A 422 4.81 -8.54 1.32
CA GLY A 422 4.09 -8.38 2.59
C GLY A 422 3.10 -9.53 2.83
N ILE A 423 2.05 -9.59 2.00
CA ILE A 423 1.02 -10.63 2.04
C ILE A 423 0.96 -11.35 0.68
N GLY A 424 1.15 -12.67 0.69
CA GLY A 424 1.10 -13.54 -0.49
C GLY A 424 -0.09 -14.51 -0.42
N ALA A 425 -0.74 -14.75 -1.56
CA ALA A 425 -1.93 -15.57 -1.67
C ALA A 425 -1.87 -16.54 -2.87
N GLY A 426 -2.27 -17.80 -2.66
CA GLY A 426 -2.31 -18.82 -3.70
C GLY A 426 -0.93 -19.36 -4.11
N TRP A 427 -0.93 -20.31 -5.04
CA TRP A 427 0.26 -21.00 -5.52
C TRP A 427 0.00 -21.63 -6.88
N GLY A 428 1.05 -22.02 -7.61
CA GLY A 428 0.93 -22.94 -8.74
C GLY A 428 0.76 -22.30 -10.12
N TRP A 429 0.84 -20.97 -10.25
CA TRP A 429 0.87 -20.26 -11.54
C TRP A 429 -0.32 -20.59 -12.48
N GLY A 430 -1.48 -20.90 -11.90
CA GLY A 430 -2.68 -21.36 -12.61
C GLY A 430 -2.57 -22.73 -13.26
N THR A 431 -1.46 -23.45 -13.05
CA THR A 431 -1.23 -24.76 -13.68
C THR A 431 -2.17 -25.85 -13.14
N ASN A 432 -2.60 -25.65 -11.89
CA ASN A 432 -3.49 -26.54 -11.16
C ASN A 432 -4.96 -26.08 -11.21
N ASP A 433 -5.26 -24.94 -11.82
CA ASP A 433 -6.64 -24.46 -11.95
C ASP A 433 -7.41 -25.26 -13.01
N VAL A 434 -8.74 -25.13 -13.00
CA VAL A 434 -9.62 -25.71 -14.03
C VAL A 434 -9.14 -25.30 -15.42
N GLY A 435 -8.83 -26.29 -16.25
CA GLY A 435 -8.35 -26.11 -17.62
C GLY A 435 -6.86 -25.78 -17.76
N GLY A 436 -6.14 -25.64 -16.63
CA GLY A 436 -4.71 -25.34 -16.62
C GLY A 436 -4.34 -23.94 -17.12
N ASN A 437 -3.06 -23.77 -17.44
CA ASN A 437 -2.49 -22.54 -17.97
C ASN A 437 -1.83 -22.82 -19.34
N ALA A 438 -2.21 -22.03 -20.36
CA ALA A 438 -1.76 -22.19 -21.74
C ALA A 438 -0.23 -22.06 -21.90
N GLU A 439 0.42 -21.24 -21.08
CA GLU A 439 1.88 -21.12 -21.06
C GLU A 439 2.53 -22.47 -20.72
N TYR A 440 1.93 -23.23 -19.81
CA TYR A 440 2.46 -24.50 -19.33
C TYR A 440 2.13 -25.70 -20.23
N VAL A 441 1.16 -25.54 -21.13
CA VAL A 441 1.01 -26.45 -22.28
C VAL A 441 2.25 -26.34 -23.17
N THR A 442 2.67 -25.11 -23.50
CA THR A 442 3.84 -24.86 -24.34
C THR A 442 5.14 -25.31 -23.67
N ARG A 443 5.24 -25.15 -22.34
CA ARG A 443 6.40 -25.62 -21.56
C ARG A 443 6.44 -27.15 -21.37
N GLY A 444 5.33 -27.86 -21.62
CA GLY A 444 5.24 -29.32 -21.51
C GLY A 444 5.06 -29.85 -20.08
N LEU A 445 4.52 -29.03 -19.16
CA LEU A 445 4.25 -29.44 -17.78
C LEU A 445 3.25 -30.60 -17.72
N TYR A 446 2.23 -30.58 -18.59
CA TYR A 446 1.14 -31.56 -18.57
C TYR A 446 1.53 -32.96 -19.06
N ASP A 447 2.79 -33.18 -19.41
CA ASP A 447 3.35 -34.53 -19.57
C ASP A 447 3.66 -35.20 -18.22
N PHE A 448 3.76 -34.40 -17.15
CA PHE A 448 4.13 -34.84 -15.80
C PHE A 448 2.98 -34.73 -14.79
N GLN A 449 1.90 -34.03 -15.14
CA GLN A 449 0.69 -33.89 -14.31
C GLN A 449 -0.56 -33.75 -15.19
N PRO A 450 -1.75 -34.11 -14.68
CA PRO A 450 -2.98 -33.93 -15.44
C PRO A 450 -3.34 -32.44 -15.61
N ILE A 451 -4.11 -32.13 -16.66
CA ILE A 451 -4.92 -30.91 -16.69
C ILE A 451 -6.18 -31.19 -15.87
N TYR A 452 -6.37 -30.46 -14.79
CA TYR A 452 -7.53 -30.64 -13.92
C TYR A 452 -8.81 -30.04 -14.52
N ASP A 453 -9.92 -30.75 -14.40
CA ASP A 453 -11.28 -30.27 -14.72
C ASP A 453 -12.06 -29.83 -13.47
N THR A 454 -11.51 -30.10 -12.28
CA THR A 454 -12.04 -29.68 -10.98
C THR A 454 -11.32 -28.45 -10.44
N PRO A 455 -12.01 -27.62 -9.62
CA PRO A 455 -11.39 -26.46 -8.98
C PRO A 455 -10.44 -26.86 -7.86
N THR A 456 -9.39 -26.07 -7.65
CA THR A 456 -8.51 -26.17 -6.48
C THR A 456 -9.27 -25.87 -5.18
N THR A 457 -8.66 -26.18 -4.05
CA THR A 457 -9.17 -25.81 -2.71
C THR A 457 -9.01 -24.31 -2.39
N PHE A 458 -8.33 -23.51 -3.23
CA PHE A 458 -8.14 -22.08 -3.01
C PHE A 458 -9.35 -21.26 -3.45
N ARG A 459 -10.13 -20.77 -2.47
CA ARG A 459 -11.36 -20.01 -2.71
C ARG A 459 -11.84 -19.27 -1.46
N ASP A 460 -12.72 -18.30 -1.68
CA ASP A 460 -13.45 -17.57 -0.64
C ASP A 460 -12.54 -16.89 0.40
N ALA A 461 -11.33 -16.46 -0.01
CA ALA A 461 -10.38 -15.80 0.88
C ALA A 461 -10.78 -14.33 1.12
N LEU A 462 -10.57 -13.83 2.34
CA LEU A 462 -10.77 -12.44 2.70
C LEU A 462 -9.47 -11.83 3.21
N VAL A 463 -8.99 -10.79 2.53
CA VAL A 463 -7.82 -10.00 2.95
C VAL A 463 -8.28 -8.58 3.19
N SER A 464 -8.43 -8.18 4.47
CA SER A 464 -9.13 -6.94 4.79
C SER A 464 -8.60 -6.15 5.98
N HIS A 465 -8.64 -4.81 5.90
CA HIS A 465 -8.16 -3.92 6.97
C HIS A 465 -6.70 -4.17 7.37
N ASN A 466 -5.85 -4.68 6.48
CA ASN A 466 -4.42 -4.81 6.77
C ASN A 466 -3.70 -3.49 6.44
N TYR A 467 -2.68 -3.18 7.23
CA TYR A 467 -1.72 -2.10 6.94
C TYR A 467 -0.40 -2.74 6.53
N VAL A 468 -0.01 -2.57 5.28
CA VAL A 468 1.19 -3.20 4.71
C VAL A 468 2.10 -2.10 4.21
N HIS A 469 3.27 -1.95 4.84
CA HIS A 469 4.21 -0.89 4.51
C HIS A 469 5.67 -1.34 4.59
N ASP A 470 6.61 -0.57 4.03
CA ASP A 470 8.05 -0.90 4.07
C ASP A 470 8.36 -2.36 3.67
N VAL A 471 7.71 -2.80 2.60
CA VAL A 471 7.89 -4.11 1.96
C VAL A 471 8.83 -3.99 0.76
N MET A 472 9.26 -5.12 0.20
CA MET A 472 10.15 -5.16 -0.96
C MET A 472 11.46 -4.38 -0.72
N GLN A 473 12.00 -4.47 0.50
CA GLN A 473 13.16 -3.68 0.93
C GLN A 473 14.45 -4.11 0.22
N THR A 474 14.58 -5.40 -0.12
CA THR A 474 15.81 -5.94 -0.72
C THR A 474 15.54 -6.80 -1.95
N MET A 475 14.36 -7.41 -2.12
CA MET A 475 14.00 -8.27 -3.26
C MET A 475 13.17 -7.52 -4.33
N HIS A 476 12.97 -8.14 -5.49
CA HIS A 476 12.08 -7.64 -6.56
C HIS A 476 11.07 -8.72 -6.99
N ASP A 477 10.21 -8.38 -7.96
CA ASP A 477 9.21 -9.29 -8.53
C ASP A 477 8.20 -9.77 -7.47
N GLY A 478 7.69 -8.79 -6.71
CA GLY A 478 6.75 -8.98 -5.62
C GLY A 478 6.00 -7.67 -5.33
N ALA A 479 5.17 -7.66 -4.29
CA ALA A 479 4.29 -6.54 -3.98
C ALA A 479 3.91 -6.47 -2.49
N ALA A 480 3.21 -5.40 -2.11
CA ALA A 480 2.53 -5.37 -0.81
C ALA A 480 1.49 -6.51 -0.70
N PHE A 481 0.71 -6.74 -1.75
CA PHE A 481 -0.13 -7.91 -1.92
C PHE A 481 0.19 -8.65 -3.23
N TYR A 482 0.53 -9.93 -3.14
CA TYR A 482 0.87 -10.78 -4.28
C TYR A 482 -0.09 -11.97 -4.38
N ASN A 483 -0.49 -12.36 -5.59
CA ASN A 483 -1.34 -13.52 -5.83
C ASN A 483 -0.85 -14.40 -6.99
N LEU A 484 -1.02 -15.72 -6.83
CA LEU A 484 -1.00 -16.73 -7.90
C LEU A 484 -2.31 -17.50 -7.92
N SER A 485 -2.67 -18.01 -9.11
CA SER A 485 -3.85 -18.86 -9.36
C SER A 485 -5.22 -18.24 -9.07
N LYS A 486 -6.26 -18.82 -9.67
CA LYS A 486 -7.64 -18.37 -9.53
C LYS A 486 -8.14 -18.61 -8.11
N SER A 487 -8.90 -17.64 -7.58
CA SER A 487 -9.50 -17.73 -6.25
C SER A 487 -10.95 -17.24 -6.29
N PRO A 488 -11.91 -18.09 -6.71
CA PRO A 488 -13.32 -17.73 -6.76
C PRO A 488 -13.83 -17.24 -5.41
N GLY A 489 -14.59 -16.14 -5.40
CA GLY A 489 -15.19 -15.60 -4.18
C GLY A 489 -14.24 -14.78 -3.30
N SER A 490 -12.96 -14.65 -3.68
CA SER A 490 -11.97 -14.00 -2.85
C SER A 490 -11.98 -12.46 -2.98
N VAL A 491 -11.74 -11.78 -1.86
CA VAL A 491 -11.88 -10.33 -1.72
C VAL A 491 -10.64 -9.73 -1.03
N LEU A 492 -10.05 -8.72 -1.66
CA LEU A 492 -9.06 -7.83 -1.08
C LEU A 492 -9.75 -6.48 -0.82
N GLU A 493 -10.04 -6.13 0.44
CA GLU A 493 -10.78 -4.89 0.71
C GLU A 493 -10.34 -4.08 1.93
N LYS A 494 -10.45 -2.75 1.80
CA LYS A 494 -10.17 -1.82 2.92
C LYS A 494 -8.76 -1.94 3.49
N ASN A 495 -7.79 -2.33 2.68
CA ASN A 495 -6.38 -2.37 3.08
C ASN A 495 -5.71 -1.03 2.79
N TYR A 496 -4.71 -0.68 3.59
CA TYR A 496 -3.80 0.43 3.30
C TYR A 496 -2.44 -0.14 2.88
N LEU A 497 -2.10 0.02 1.61
CA LEU A 497 -0.89 -0.54 1.00
C LEU A 497 0.08 0.59 0.67
N VAL A 498 1.23 0.62 1.35
CA VAL A 498 2.23 1.68 1.25
C VAL A 498 3.58 1.09 0.83
N ALA A 499 3.91 1.27 -0.44
CA ALA A 499 5.16 0.75 -1.01
C ALA A 499 5.66 1.71 -2.11
N PRO A 500 6.19 2.89 -1.74
CA PRO A 500 6.51 3.96 -2.69
C PRO A 500 7.50 3.56 -3.79
N THR A 501 8.29 2.51 -3.57
CA THR A 501 9.28 1.96 -4.51
C THR A 501 8.79 0.70 -5.24
N ALA A 502 7.70 0.08 -4.80
CA ALA A 502 7.24 -1.22 -5.27
C ALA A 502 5.77 -1.23 -5.72
N MET A 503 5.26 -2.42 -6.05
CA MET A 503 3.89 -2.62 -6.48
C MET A 503 2.95 -2.72 -5.27
N GLY A 504 1.74 -2.17 -5.39
CA GLY A 504 0.69 -2.34 -4.39
C GLY A 504 0.07 -3.72 -4.47
N THR A 505 -0.46 -4.07 -5.64
CA THR A 505 -0.96 -5.41 -5.94
C THR A 505 -0.21 -6.02 -7.12
N TYR A 506 0.03 -7.32 -7.07
CA TYR A 506 0.59 -8.08 -8.18
C TYR A 506 -0.15 -9.41 -8.30
N PHE A 507 -1.08 -9.46 -9.26
CA PHE A 507 -1.79 -10.68 -9.64
C PHE A 507 -1.00 -11.36 -10.76
N ASP A 508 -0.13 -12.27 -10.36
CA ASP A 508 0.81 -12.98 -11.23
C ASP A 508 0.12 -14.17 -11.94
N GLU A 509 0.87 -15.04 -12.63
CA GLU A 509 0.38 -16.11 -13.51
C GLU A 509 -0.80 -16.89 -12.91
N GLY A 510 -1.85 -17.04 -13.72
CA GLY A 510 -3.08 -17.74 -13.35
C GLY A 510 -4.02 -16.98 -12.42
N SER A 511 -3.63 -15.82 -11.88
CA SER A 511 -4.48 -15.06 -10.95
C SER A 511 -5.81 -14.66 -11.59
N GLY A 512 -6.90 -14.83 -10.85
CA GLY A 512 -8.20 -14.37 -11.32
C GLY A 512 -9.33 -14.58 -10.33
N LEU A 513 -10.49 -13.98 -10.64
CA LEU A 513 -11.72 -14.08 -9.84
C LEU A 513 -11.64 -13.40 -8.46
N TRP A 514 -10.72 -12.44 -8.31
CA TRP A 514 -10.63 -11.58 -7.14
C TRP A 514 -11.45 -10.30 -7.30
N THR A 515 -12.00 -9.82 -6.19
CA THR A 515 -12.50 -8.45 -6.05
C THR A 515 -11.56 -7.64 -5.17
N SER A 516 -10.90 -6.63 -5.75
CA SER A 516 -10.10 -5.64 -5.04
C SER A 516 -10.90 -4.35 -4.87
N GLN A 517 -11.39 -4.07 -3.66
CA GLN A 517 -12.29 -2.93 -3.44
C GLN A 517 -11.96 -2.07 -2.23
N ARG A 518 -12.18 -0.76 -2.35
CA ARG A 518 -12.02 0.20 -1.24
C ARG A 518 -10.66 0.15 -0.57
N ASN A 519 -9.61 -0.20 -1.31
CA ASN A 519 -8.23 -0.16 -0.81
C ASN A 519 -7.63 1.22 -1.07
N VAL A 520 -6.71 1.64 -0.19
CA VAL A 520 -5.92 2.86 -0.34
C VAL A 520 -4.49 2.47 -0.69
N TYR A 521 -3.98 3.02 -1.79
CA TYR A 521 -2.66 2.71 -2.33
C TYR A 521 -1.76 3.95 -2.30
N ARG A 522 -0.59 3.83 -1.68
CA ARG A 522 0.50 4.80 -1.79
C ARG A 522 1.76 4.09 -2.28
N VAL A 523 1.83 3.88 -3.60
CA VAL A 523 2.77 2.92 -4.22
C VAL A 523 3.32 3.45 -5.54
N ARG A 524 4.43 2.85 -6.03
CA ARG A 524 4.98 3.17 -7.37
C ARG A 524 4.04 2.72 -8.47
N THR A 525 3.49 1.51 -8.34
CA THR A 525 2.60 0.89 -9.33
C THR A 525 1.43 0.22 -8.60
N PRO A 526 0.19 0.72 -8.77
CA PRO A 526 -0.98 0.20 -8.06
C PRO A 526 -1.24 -1.29 -8.28
N GLY A 527 -1.16 -1.75 -9.53
CA GLY A 527 -1.45 -3.13 -9.90
C GLY A 527 -0.56 -3.65 -11.02
N ASN A 528 -0.42 -4.97 -11.11
CA ASN A 528 0.11 -5.67 -12.27
C ASN A 528 -0.69 -6.96 -12.48
N THR A 529 -1.19 -7.16 -13.71
CA THR A 529 -1.95 -8.36 -14.11
C THR A 529 -1.55 -8.85 -15.51
N TRP A 530 -0.32 -8.58 -15.95
CA TRP A 530 0.09 -8.79 -17.35
C TRP A 530 0.63 -10.21 -17.65
N ASN A 531 0.73 -11.07 -16.64
CA ASN A 531 1.32 -12.40 -16.78
C ASN A 531 0.30 -13.44 -17.29
N ALA A 532 0.82 -14.57 -17.78
CA ALA A 532 0.03 -15.56 -18.50
C ALA A 532 -1.12 -16.12 -17.64
N GLY A 533 -2.33 -16.07 -18.17
CA GLY A 533 -3.54 -16.55 -17.48
C GLY A 533 -4.03 -15.65 -16.35
N ALA A 534 -3.37 -14.51 -16.09
CA ALA A 534 -3.86 -13.51 -15.15
C ALA A 534 -4.98 -12.66 -15.77
N GLY A 535 -6.01 -12.35 -14.98
CA GLY A 535 -7.10 -11.48 -15.42
C GLY A 535 -8.42 -11.74 -14.70
N ASN A 536 -9.50 -11.11 -15.17
CA ASN A 536 -10.81 -11.16 -14.54
C ASN A 536 -10.76 -10.71 -13.06
N ILE A 537 -9.99 -9.65 -12.82
CA ILE A 537 -9.93 -8.97 -11.53
C ILE A 537 -10.93 -7.82 -11.55
N THR A 538 -11.73 -7.71 -10.49
CA THR A 538 -12.66 -6.59 -10.31
C THR A 538 -12.04 -5.56 -9.36
N TYR A 539 -11.65 -4.40 -9.88
CA TYR A 539 -11.22 -3.25 -9.09
C TYR A 539 -12.40 -2.28 -8.89
N LYS A 540 -12.74 -2.00 -7.64
CA LYS A 540 -13.91 -1.17 -7.31
C LYS A 540 -13.64 -0.16 -6.20
N ASP A 541 -13.98 1.11 -6.42
CA ASP A 541 -14.00 2.15 -5.39
C ASP A 541 -12.64 2.31 -4.64
N ASN A 542 -11.51 2.12 -5.33
CA ASN A 542 -10.17 2.21 -4.74
C ASN A 542 -9.64 3.66 -4.76
N TRP A 543 -8.67 3.99 -3.90
CA TRP A 543 -8.01 5.30 -3.88
C TRP A 543 -6.51 5.17 -4.16
N LEU A 544 -6.01 5.91 -5.15
CA LEU A 544 -4.62 5.88 -5.59
C LEU A 544 -3.93 7.20 -5.28
N ILE A 545 -2.97 7.20 -4.36
CA ILE A 545 -2.21 8.38 -3.93
C ILE A 545 -0.91 8.45 -4.73
N GLY A 546 -0.71 9.55 -5.48
CA GLY A 546 0.54 9.83 -6.21
C GLY A 546 0.85 8.87 -7.36
N SER A 547 -0.14 8.13 -7.85
CA SER A 547 0.03 7.10 -8.89
C SER A 547 -1.12 7.14 -9.91
N ASN A 548 -0.97 6.39 -11.03
CA ASN A 548 -1.98 6.32 -12.09
C ASN A 548 -2.79 5.02 -12.05
N ALA A 549 -4.03 5.06 -12.52
CA ALA A 549 -4.91 3.89 -12.59
C ALA A 549 -4.63 2.97 -13.78
N SER A 550 -3.87 3.40 -14.79
CA SER A 550 -3.65 2.63 -16.04
C SER A 550 -3.00 1.27 -15.81
N SER A 551 -2.39 1.06 -14.64
CA SER A 551 -1.81 -0.23 -14.24
C SER A 551 -2.87 -1.30 -13.86
N PHE A 552 -4.13 -0.91 -13.65
CA PHE A 552 -5.25 -1.85 -13.44
C PHE A 552 -5.92 -2.32 -14.73
N ASP A 553 -5.67 -1.65 -15.86
CA ASP A 553 -6.27 -1.92 -17.17
C ASP A 553 -5.65 -3.16 -17.83
N GLY A 554 -5.83 -4.32 -17.20
CA GLY A 554 -5.58 -5.62 -17.81
C GLY A 554 -6.70 -6.00 -18.78
N PRO A 555 -6.44 -6.83 -19.80
CA PRO A 555 -7.36 -7.05 -20.93
C PRO A 555 -8.73 -7.64 -20.56
N THR A 556 -8.87 -8.23 -19.37
CA THR A 556 -10.12 -8.83 -18.87
C THR A 556 -10.54 -8.27 -17.51
N ASN A 557 -9.85 -7.25 -16.99
CA ASN A 557 -10.18 -6.66 -15.70
C ASN A 557 -11.36 -5.69 -15.84
N THR A 558 -12.10 -5.51 -14.75
CA THR A 558 -13.12 -4.46 -14.65
C THR A 558 -12.64 -3.43 -13.63
N VAL A 559 -12.56 -2.16 -14.02
CA VAL A 559 -12.16 -1.07 -13.14
C VAL A 559 -13.30 -0.06 -13.05
N SER A 560 -13.75 0.26 -11.83
CA SER A 560 -14.83 1.22 -11.59
C SER A 560 -14.66 1.96 -10.27
N GLY A 561 -15.07 3.22 -10.19
CA GLY A 561 -15.03 4.00 -8.94
C GLY A 561 -13.64 4.33 -8.39
N THR A 562 -12.55 3.98 -9.09
CA THR A 562 -11.18 4.31 -8.65
C THR A 562 -10.93 5.82 -8.71
N VAL A 563 -10.52 6.40 -7.59
CA VAL A 563 -10.22 7.84 -7.46
C VAL A 563 -8.71 8.05 -7.41
N LEU A 564 -8.22 8.98 -8.24
CA LEU A 564 -6.82 9.42 -8.24
C LEU A 564 -6.65 10.62 -7.32
N LEU A 565 -5.63 10.57 -6.46
CA LEU A 565 -5.30 11.60 -5.47
C LEU A 565 -3.85 12.06 -5.65
N GLY A 566 -3.60 13.36 -5.52
CA GLY A 566 -2.25 13.90 -5.41
C GLY A 566 -1.54 13.45 -4.12
N LEU A 567 -0.21 13.52 -4.08
CA LEU A 567 0.57 13.15 -2.89
C LEU A 567 0.22 13.98 -1.65
N ASP A 568 -0.08 15.26 -1.86
CA ASP A 568 -0.41 16.22 -0.80
C ASP A 568 -1.92 16.49 -0.70
N GLN A 569 -2.73 15.72 -1.42
CA GLN A 569 -4.18 15.88 -1.41
C GLN A 569 -4.76 15.26 -0.15
N VAL A 570 -5.69 15.98 0.50
CA VAL A 570 -6.45 15.40 1.61
C VAL A 570 -7.29 14.22 1.13
N LEU A 571 -7.23 13.16 1.91
CA LEU A 571 -7.98 11.94 1.64
C LEU A 571 -9.49 12.22 1.74
N PRO A 572 -10.29 11.79 0.75
CA PRO A 572 -11.74 11.70 0.91
C PRO A 572 -12.08 10.93 2.19
N LEU A 573 -13.15 11.31 2.88
CA LEU A 573 -13.50 10.74 4.20
C LEU A 573 -13.52 9.20 4.20
N ALA A 574 -14.05 8.58 3.14
CA ALA A 574 -14.06 7.12 3.00
C ALA A 574 -12.64 6.51 2.93
N ALA A 575 -11.71 7.17 2.24
CA ALA A 575 -10.30 6.75 2.18
C ALA A 575 -9.61 6.97 3.52
N ALA A 576 -9.84 8.12 4.17
CA ALA A 576 -9.31 8.42 5.50
C ALA A 576 -9.76 7.38 6.54
N ARG A 577 -11.03 6.95 6.46
CA ARG A 577 -11.58 5.88 7.29
C ARG A 577 -10.86 4.56 7.07
N VAL A 578 -10.60 4.18 5.81
CA VAL A 578 -9.82 2.97 5.49
C VAL A 578 -8.39 3.05 6.03
N VAL A 579 -7.71 4.18 5.84
CA VAL A 579 -6.36 4.39 6.39
C VAL A 579 -6.38 4.24 7.91
N TYR A 580 -7.31 4.92 8.59
CA TYR A 580 -7.43 4.83 10.03
C TYR A 580 -7.81 3.43 10.51
N ASP A 581 -8.72 2.71 9.87
CA ASP A 581 -9.14 1.38 10.32
C ASP A 581 -8.16 0.25 9.96
N SER A 582 -7.21 0.49 9.06
CA SER A 582 -6.22 -0.50 8.61
C SER A 582 -5.16 -0.82 9.67
N GLY A 583 -4.61 -2.04 9.65
CA GLY A 583 -3.66 -2.55 10.64
C GLY A 583 -4.38 -3.08 11.88
N LEU A 584 -3.69 -3.11 13.02
CA LEU A 584 -4.30 -3.60 14.27
C LEU A 584 -5.64 -2.93 14.56
N SER A 585 -6.60 -3.67 15.10
CA SER A 585 -7.85 -3.10 15.60
C SER A 585 -7.59 -1.96 16.59
N GLN A 586 -8.45 -0.95 16.60
CA GLN A 586 -8.28 0.29 17.38
C GLN A 586 -7.99 0.02 18.87
N ALA A 587 -8.66 -0.96 19.47
CA ALA A 587 -8.47 -1.36 20.87
C ALA A 587 -7.05 -1.85 21.22
N LEU A 588 -6.23 -2.20 20.22
CA LEU A 588 -4.86 -2.68 20.39
C LEU A 588 -3.81 -1.60 20.10
N ARG A 589 -4.22 -0.42 19.62
CA ARG A 589 -3.30 0.68 19.34
C ARG A 589 -3.10 1.53 20.58
N THR A 590 -1.93 1.41 21.19
CA THR A 590 -1.57 2.17 22.40
C THR A 590 -0.92 3.53 22.11
N THR A 591 -0.61 3.80 20.84
CA THR A 591 0.05 5.03 20.40
C THR A 591 -0.64 5.59 19.16
N LEU A 592 -0.84 6.92 19.13
CA LEU A 592 -1.26 7.63 17.94
C LEU A 592 -0.26 7.42 16.80
N ASP A 593 -0.80 7.14 15.62
CA ASP A 593 -0.04 6.96 14.40
C ASP A 593 -0.25 8.17 13.49
N ALA A 594 0.81 8.92 13.26
CA ALA A 594 0.77 10.11 12.39
C ALA A 594 0.45 9.78 10.92
N GLN A 595 0.72 8.54 10.47
CA GLN A 595 0.36 8.07 9.13
C GLN A 595 -1.11 7.61 9.05
N ARG A 596 -1.74 7.33 10.20
CA ARG A 596 -3.15 6.92 10.32
C ARG A 596 -3.86 7.78 11.39
N PRO A 597 -4.01 9.10 11.15
CA PRO A 597 -4.58 10.01 12.14
C PRO A 597 -6.04 9.67 12.45
N ALA A 598 -6.44 9.83 13.71
CA ALA A 598 -7.80 9.58 14.18
C ALA A 598 -8.82 10.67 13.77
N MET A 599 -8.35 11.72 13.10
CA MET A 599 -9.18 12.83 12.67
C MET A 599 -9.00 13.11 11.18
N SER A 600 -10.13 13.29 10.48
CA SER A 600 -10.17 13.90 9.15
C SER A 600 -10.65 15.34 9.26
N VAL A 601 -9.99 16.25 8.53
CA VAL A 601 -10.33 17.67 8.49
C VAL A 601 -10.53 18.08 7.03
N SER A 602 -11.72 18.58 6.73
CA SER A 602 -12.02 19.21 5.44
C SER A 602 -12.35 20.68 5.66
N LEU A 603 -11.80 21.56 4.83
CA LEU A 603 -12.05 22.99 4.89
C LEU A 603 -12.74 23.42 3.59
N ILE A 604 -13.95 23.96 3.71
CA ILE A 604 -14.73 24.45 2.57
C ILE A 604 -14.94 25.96 2.75
N PRO A 605 -14.63 26.79 1.73
CA PRO A 605 -14.98 28.20 1.78
C PRO A 605 -16.49 28.40 1.85
N ALA A 606 -16.99 29.23 2.79
CA ALA A 606 -18.39 29.62 2.73
C ALA A 606 -18.59 30.58 1.54
N ALA A 607 -19.73 30.45 0.87
CA ALA A 607 -19.98 31.00 -0.46
C ALA A 607 -20.08 32.54 -0.56
N THR A 608 -19.84 33.33 0.49
CA THR A 608 -20.11 34.78 0.46
C THR A 608 -19.09 35.61 1.22
N SER A 609 -18.58 36.66 0.56
CA SER A 609 -17.95 37.80 1.23
C SER A 609 -19.03 38.59 1.98
N GLN A 610 -18.87 38.76 3.29
CA GLN A 610 -19.76 39.53 4.14
C GLN A 610 -19.54 41.04 3.98
N PRO A 611 -20.55 41.89 4.24
CA PRO A 611 -20.38 43.34 4.30
C PRO A 611 -19.26 43.75 5.26
N GLY A 612 -18.35 44.62 4.80
CA GLY A 612 -17.15 45.01 5.57
C GLY A 612 -15.87 44.23 5.22
N GLY A 613 -15.94 43.34 4.23
CA GLY A 613 -14.77 42.71 3.63
C GLY A 613 -14.20 41.53 4.43
N SER A 614 -15.05 40.74 5.07
CA SER A 614 -14.66 39.47 5.73
C SER A 614 -15.33 38.28 5.05
N ALA A 615 -14.85 37.06 5.31
CA ALA A 615 -15.44 35.83 4.82
C ALA A 615 -15.55 34.79 5.94
N THR A 616 -16.57 33.94 5.85
CA THR A 616 -16.72 32.80 6.76
C THR A 616 -16.10 31.55 6.12
N LEU A 617 -15.40 30.75 6.92
CA LEU A 617 -14.91 29.43 6.54
C LEU A 617 -15.50 28.40 7.50
N GLU A 618 -15.85 27.22 6.98
CA GLU A 618 -16.29 26.10 7.80
C GLU A 618 -15.34 24.91 7.59
N ALA A 619 -14.73 24.46 8.69
CA ALA A 619 -13.98 23.21 8.74
C ALA A 619 -14.89 22.10 9.29
N THR A 620 -15.09 21.05 8.51
CA THR A 620 -15.71 19.81 8.99
C THR A 620 -14.63 18.95 9.63
N LEU A 621 -14.76 18.72 10.94
CA LEU A 621 -13.87 17.89 11.74
C LEU A 621 -14.57 16.55 11.97
N THR A 622 -13.97 15.45 11.59
CA THR A 622 -14.57 14.11 11.75
C THR A 622 -13.68 13.23 12.62
N ASN A 623 -14.25 12.71 13.69
CA ASN A 623 -13.63 11.64 14.48
C ASN A 623 -13.75 10.32 13.72
N LEU A 624 -12.61 9.74 13.33
CA LEU A 624 -12.56 8.46 12.63
C LEU A 624 -12.60 7.28 13.62
N ASP A 625 -12.24 7.50 14.89
CA ASP A 625 -12.38 6.53 15.97
C ASP A 625 -13.86 6.33 16.30
N VAL A 626 -14.29 5.07 16.35
CA VAL A 626 -15.68 4.69 16.67
C VAL A 626 -15.85 4.16 18.08
N SER A 627 -14.75 4.06 18.81
CA SER A 627 -14.68 3.52 20.17
C SER A 627 -14.45 4.61 21.22
N ALA A 628 -13.78 5.71 20.86
CA ALA A 628 -13.39 6.77 21.77
C ALA A 628 -13.67 8.16 21.20
N ALA A 629 -14.02 9.08 22.11
CA ALA A 629 -14.19 10.49 21.77
C ALA A 629 -12.81 11.16 21.62
N LEU A 630 -12.74 12.17 20.77
CA LEU A 630 -11.61 13.10 20.75
C LEU A 630 -11.89 14.20 21.77
N GLU A 631 -10.97 14.41 22.70
CA GLU A 631 -11.06 15.40 23.77
C GLU A 631 -10.17 16.60 23.47
N ASP A 632 -10.39 17.72 24.19
CA ASP A 632 -9.62 18.95 24.06
C ASP A 632 -9.41 19.41 22.60
N VAL A 633 -10.46 19.26 21.78
CA VAL A 633 -10.37 19.57 20.36
C VAL A 633 -10.23 21.08 20.15
N SER A 634 -9.18 21.48 19.44
CA SER A 634 -8.93 22.89 19.16
C SER A 634 -8.56 23.04 17.69
N ALA A 635 -9.44 23.71 16.96
CA ALA A 635 -9.26 24.01 15.55
C ALA A 635 -8.82 25.48 15.37
N ALA A 636 -7.85 25.68 14.50
CA ALA A 636 -7.32 26.98 14.11
C ALA A 636 -7.14 27.03 12.60
N LEU A 637 -7.04 28.23 12.03
CA LEU A 637 -6.65 28.39 10.64
C LEU A 637 -5.19 28.82 10.53
N ILE A 638 -4.48 28.22 9.58
CA ILE A 638 -3.20 28.68 9.08
C ILE A 638 -3.51 29.71 7.99
N ALA A 639 -3.29 30.99 8.28
CA ALA A 639 -3.50 32.11 7.36
C ALA A 639 -2.19 32.90 7.14
N PRO A 640 -2.03 33.60 6.00
CA PRO A 640 -0.86 34.45 5.75
C PRO A 640 -0.75 35.62 6.74
N ASP A 641 0.46 36.15 6.91
CA ASP A 641 0.72 37.31 7.76
C ASP A 641 -0.20 38.50 7.42
N GLY A 642 -0.74 39.16 8.46
CA GLY A 642 -1.63 40.31 8.33
C GLY A 642 -3.11 39.99 8.15
N TRP A 643 -3.47 38.73 7.87
CA TRP A 643 -4.87 38.28 7.90
C TRP A 643 -5.30 38.02 9.34
N SER A 644 -6.50 38.46 9.71
CA SER A 644 -7.06 38.22 11.04
C SER A 644 -8.08 37.09 10.98
N VAL A 645 -8.01 36.19 11.96
CA VAL A 645 -8.91 35.03 12.08
C VAL A 645 -9.57 35.06 13.45
N THR A 646 -10.90 34.96 13.46
CA THR A 646 -11.68 34.78 14.68
C THR A 646 -12.43 33.45 14.57
N ALA A 647 -12.21 32.54 15.50
CA ALA A 647 -12.96 31.29 15.58
C ALA A 647 -14.27 31.49 16.36
N ASP A 648 -15.32 30.79 15.95
CA ASP A 648 -16.49 30.57 16.81
C ASP A 648 -16.09 29.68 18.00
N ALA A 649 -16.99 29.51 18.99
CA ALA A 649 -16.71 28.78 20.22
C ALA A 649 -16.02 27.42 19.96
N ALA A 650 -14.97 27.14 20.75
CA ALA A 650 -14.19 25.91 20.62
C ALA A 650 -15.04 24.67 20.91
N GLN A 651 -14.88 23.63 20.09
CA GLN A 651 -15.49 22.33 20.31
C GLN A 651 -14.64 21.56 21.32
N SER A 652 -15.09 21.38 22.57
CA SER A 652 -14.26 20.70 23.57
C SER A 652 -14.09 19.19 23.32
N SER A 653 -15.02 18.56 22.60
CA SER A 653 -14.97 17.13 22.28
C SER A 653 -15.73 16.78 21.02
N ILE A 654 -15.36 15.67 20.37
CA ILE A 654 -16.09 15.06 19.25
C ILE A 654 -16.35 13.59 19.58
N ASP A 655 -17.62 13.21 19.64
CA ASP A 655 -18.04 11.85 19.95
C ASP A 655 -17.52 10.82 18.91
N PRO A 656 -17.45 9.52 19.27
CA PRO A 656 -16.97 8.49 18.36
C PRO A 656 -17.73 8.46 17.03
N GLY A 657 -17.01 8.56 15.91
CA GLY A 657 -17.56 8.51 14.56
C GLY A 657 -18.30 9.78 14.08
N GLU A 658 -18.43 10.79 14.92
CA GLU A 658 -19.20 12.00 14.62
C GLU A 658 -18.39 13.05 13.83
N SER A 659 -19.12 13.94 13.17
CA SER A 659 -18.58 15.11 12.48
C SER A 659 -19.15 16.39 13.09
N VAL A 660 -18.28 17.38 13.34
CA VAL A 660 -18.69 18.72 13.80
C VAL A 660 -18.12 19.80 12.90
N ALA A 661 -18.80 20.94 12.86
CA ALA A 661 -18.33 22.12 12.16
C ALA A 661 -17.58 23.07 13.12
N ALA A 662 -16.38 23.49 12.72
CA ALA A 662 -15.67 24.62 13.29
C ALA A 662 -15.73 25.79 12.31
N ARG A 663 -16.27 26.93 12.76
CA ARG A 663 -16.48 28.11 11.92
C ARG A 663 -15.47 29.20 12.26
N PHE A 664 -15.03 29.90 11.23
CA PHE A 664 -14.04 30.96 11.34
C PHE A 664 -14.48 32.16 10.52
N THR A 665 -14.36 33.35 11.11
CA THR A 665 -14.42 34.62 10.36
C THR A 665 -13.01 35.06 10.04
N VAL A 666 -12.73 35.26 8.76
CA VAL A 666 -11.43 35.67 8.23
C VAL A 666 -11.55 37.04 7.59
N THR A 667 -10.69 37.96 8.01
CA THR A 667 -10.66 39.33 7.48
C THR A 667 -9.28 39.62 6.89
N PRO A 668 -9.19 40.08 5.62
CA PRO A 668 -7.95 40.49 4.99
C PRO A 668 -7.35 41.72 5.70
N PRO A 669 -6.04 41.96 5.54
CA PRO A 669 -5.43 43.22 5.95
C PRO A 669 -6.06 44.41 5.20
N PRO A 670 -5.90 45.66 5.69
CA PRO A 670 -6.29 46.86 4.94
C PRO A 670 -5.73 46.83 3.51
N SER A 671 -6.60 47.03 2.52
CA SER A 671 -6.30 46.83 1.08
C SER A 671 -4.98 47.48 0.65
N THR A 672 -4.17 46.70 -0.07
CA THR A 672 -2.91 47.16 -0.68
C THR A 672 -3.12 47.77 -2.07
N GLY A 673 -4.37 47.92 -2.51
CA GLY A 673 -4.75 48.42 -3.84
C GLY A 673 -5.51 47.42 -4.71
N GLN A 674 -5.64 46.15 -4.28
CA GLN A 674 -6.48 45.14 -4.96
C GLN A 674 -7.91 45.15 -4.42
N LEU A 675 -8.87 44.92 -5.34
CA LEU A 675 -10.31 44.91 -5.03
C LEU A 675 -10.81 43.54 -4.54
N ILE A 676 -10.12 42.46 -4.90
CA ILE A 676 -10.31 41.11 -4.36
C ILE A 676 -8.96 40.64 -3.84
N GLU A 677 -8.85 40.41 -2.54
CA GLU A 677 -7.67 39.87 -1.88
C GLU A 677 -7.77 38.34 -1.86
N LYS A 678 -6.68 37.62 -2.16
CA LYS A 678 -6.61 36.16 -2.18
C LYS A 678 -5.65 35.66 -1.09
N ALA A 679 -6.02 34.62 -0.35
CA ALA A 679 -5.16 33.94 0.62
C ALA A 679 -5.26 32.42 0.51
N SER A 680 -4.12 31.73 0.65
CA SER A 680 -4.09 30.29 0.88
C SER A 680 -4.30 30.01 2.37
N ILE A 681 -5.35 29.28 2.72
CA ILE A 681 -5.74 29.00 4.10
C ILE A 681 -5.94 27.50 4.30
N ALA A 682 -5.44 26.95 5.41
CA ALA A 682 -5.71 25.58 5.82
C ALA A 682 -6.23 25.55 7.26
N SER A 683 -6.99 24.51 7.63
CA SER A 683 -7.38 24.27 9.01
C SER A 683 -6.38 23.33 9.66
N SER A 684 -5.86 23.70 10.83
CA SER A 684 -5.05 22.85 11.70
C SER A 684 -5.85 22.53 12.94
N VAL A 685 -5.84 21.27 13.36
CA VAL A 685 -6.59 20.81 14.53
C VAL A 685 -5.66 20.03 15.43
N THR A 686 -5.72 20.32 16.72
CA THR A 686 -5.11 19.56 17.81
C THR A 686 -6.21 18.87 18.60
N TYR A 687 -5.96 17.65 19.05
CA TYR A 687 -6.92 16.87 19.86
C TYR A 687 -6.18 15.92 20.80
N HIS A 688 -6.88 15.44 21.82
CA HIS A 688 -6.45 14.35 22.68
C HIS A 688 -7.23 13.06 22.36
N LEU A 689 -6.51 11.94 22.27
CA LEU A 689 -7.08 10.60 22.22
C LEU A 689 -6.27 9.71 23.16
N HIS A 690 -6.94 9.04 24.10
CA HIS A 690 -6.29 8.21 25.14
C HIS A 690 -5.15 8.95 25.88
N GLY A 691 -5.31 10.25 26.12
CA GLY A 691 -4.31 11.09 26.80
C GLY A 691 -3.08 11.47 25.95
N GLN A 692 -3.11 11.18 24.64
CA GLN A 692 -2.05 11.55 23.69
C GLN A 692 -2.49 12.68 22.77
N ILE A 693 -1.54 13.57 22.43
CA ILE A 693 -1.81 14.71 21.56
C ILE A 693 -1.66 14.30 20.08
N GLY A 694 -2.74 14.47 19.33
CA GLY A 694 -2.78 14.31 17.89
C GLY A 694 -2.95 15.64 17.16
N THR A 695 -2.54 15.66 15.90
CA THR A 695 -2.77 16.79 14.99
C THR A 695 -3.36 16.31 13.67
N ALA A 696 -4.16 17.16 13.04
CA ALA A 696 -4.68 16.95 11.69
C ALA A 696 -4.74 18.29 10.95
N VAL A 697 -4.46 18.28 9.65
CA VAL A 697 -4.43 19.49 8.82
C VAL A 697 -5.26 19.25 7.56
N SER A 698 -6.07 20.24 7.17
CA SER A 698 -6.81 20.20 5.91
C SER A 698 -5.89 20.52 4.72
N ALA A 699 -6.36 20.24 3.50
CA ALA A 699 -5.74 20.78 2.31
C ALA A 699 -5.87 22.31 2.36
N PRO A 700 -4.88 23.06 1.84
CA PRO A 700 -5.02 24.49 1.67
C PRO A 700 -6.13 24.78 0.66
N THR A 701 -6.98 25.75 0.98
CA THR A 701 -8.01 26.32 0.10
C THR A 701 -7.69 27.78 -0.18
N THR A 702 -8.00 28.25 -1.39
CA THR A 702 -7.85 29.67 -1.72
C THR A 702 -9.11 30.41 -1.30
N LEU A 703 -8.99 31.25 -0.27
CA LEU A 703 -10.01 32.20 0.11
C LEU A 703 -9.87 33.47 -0.73
N SER A 704 -10.97 33.95 -1.30
CA SER A 704 -11.04 35.25 -1.99
C SER A 704 -12.03 36.15 -1.28
N VAL A 705 -11.62 37.38 -0.93
CA VAL A 705 -12.45 38.33 -0.17
C VAL A 705 -12.48 39.68 -0.86
N SER A 706 -13.67 40.25 -1.00
CA SER A 706 -13.85 41.61 -1.51
C SER A 706 -13.36 42.64 -0.50
N SER A 707 -12.46 43.54 -0.93
CA SER A 707 -12.00 44.64 -0.09
C SER A 707 -12.90 45.88 -0.18
N SER A 708 -13.82 45.92 -1.14
CA SER A 708 -14.75 47.02 -1.39
C SER A 708 -16.00 46.48 -2.11
N PRO A 709 -17.09 46.14 -1.39
CA PRO A 709 -18.26 45.50 -1.99
C PRO A 709 -18.99 46.42 -2.98
N VAL A 710 -19.65 45.81 -3.97
CA VAL A 710 -20.48 46.54 -4.95
C VAL A 710 -21.68 47.17 -4.25
N THR A 711 -21.91 48.46 -4.50
CA THR A 711 -23.07 49.19 -3.94
C THR A 711 -23.83 49.98 -4.99
N SER A 712 -23.24 50.25 -6.16
CA SER A 712 -23.89 51.02 -7.22
C SER A 712 -24.84 50.21 -8.10
N LEU A 713 -24.72 48.88 -8.10
CA LEU A 713 -25.46 47.95 -8.95
C LEU A 713 -25.90 46.72 -8.16
N SER A 714 -26.79 45.91 -8.74
CA SER A 714 -27.17 44.61 -8.17
C SER A 714 -26.15 43.54 -8.52
N THR A 715 -26.01 42.53 -7.67
CA THR A 715 -25.13 41.38 -7.91
C THR A 715 -25.93 40.10 -7.82
N PHE A 716 -25.60 39.12 -8.65
CA PHE A 716 -26.14 37.78 -8.58
C PHE A 716 -25.08 36.74 -8.93
N GLU A 717 -25.20 35.57 -8.32
CA GLU A 717 -24.27 34.47 -8.47
C GLU A 717 -25.05 33.15 -8.63
N SER A 718 -24.80 32.40 -9.70
CA SER A 718 -25.28 31.02 -9.81
C SER A 718 -24.26 30.00 -9.27
N VAL A 719 -23.03 30.45 -9.08
CA VAL A 719 -21.93 29.76 -8.37
C VAL A 719 -21.25 30.76 -7.44
N ALA A 720 -20.65 30.30 -6.34
CA ALA A 720 -19.98 31.17 -5.38
C ALA A 720 -19.03 32.17 -6.06
N SER A 721 -19.32 33.45 -5.89
CA SER A 721 -18.69 34.57 -6.58
C SER A 721 -18.28 35.66 -5.60
N VAL A 722 -17.26 36.43 -5.96
CA VAL A 722 -16.82 37.61 -5.22
C VAL A 722 -16.94 38.83 -6.12
N PHE A 723 -17.60 39.85 -5.60
CA PHE A 723 -17.86 41.10 -6.30
C PHE A 723 -17.17 42.27 -5.59
N ALA A 724 -16.51 43.13 -6.34
CA ALA A 724 -15.90 44.32 -5.79
C ALA A 724 -16.07 45.53 -6.70
N GLU A 725 -16.14 46.72 -6.10
CA GLU A 725 -16.29 48.01 -6.78
C GLU A 725 -15.42 49.07 -6.12
N LYS A 726 -14.70 49.87 -6.92
CA LYS A 726 -14.08 51.11 -6.47
C LYS A 726 -13.83 52.06 -7.63
N ASP A 727 -14.17 53.33 -7.47
CA ASP A 727 -13.87 54.40 -8.43
C ASP A 727 -14.30 54.07 -9.88
N GLY A 728 -15.44 53.38 -10.05
CA GLY A 728 -15.99 52.98 -11.37
C GLY A 728 -15.31 51.75 -12.01
N VAL A 729 -14.45 51.07 -11.26
CA VAL A 729 -13.88 49.76 -11.61
C VAL A 729 -14.64 48.67 -10.86
N PHE A 730 -15.04 47.62 -11.57
CA PHE A 730 -15.72 46.45 -11.04
C PHE A 730 -14.86 45.20 -11.21
N VAL A 731 -14.94 44.27 -10.26
CA VAL A 731 -14.29 42.96 -10.37
C VAL A 731 -15.33 41.89 -10.07
N ILE A 732 -15.37 40.88 -10.93
CA ILE A 732 -16.13 39.65 -10.70
C ILE A 732 -15.13 38.51 -10.68
N GLY A 733 -15.21 37.63 -9.67
CA GLY A 733 -14.46 36.39 -9.67
C GLY A 733 -15.29 35.20 -9.20
N ASN A 734 -15.07 34.03 -9.80
CA ASN A 734 -15.72 32.77 -9.45
C ASN A 734 -14.95 31.56 -10.00
N ALA A 735 -15.45 30.36 -9.68
CA ALA A 735 -15.03 29.08 -10.24
C ALA A 735 -16.25 28.36 -10.88
N GLY A 736 -16.66 28.78 -12.08
CA GLY A 736 -17.83 28.24 -12.79
C GLY A 736 -17.46 27.36 -13.99
N ALA A 737 -18.33 26.41 -14.35
CA ALA A 737 -18.11 25.47 -15.45
C ALA A 737 -18.13 26.09 -16.84
N ASP A 738 -19.23 26.77 -17.19
CA ASP A 738 -19.43 27.59 -18.38
C ASP A 738 -20.83 28.25 -18.36
N ILE A 739 -21.11 29.15 -19.30
CA ILE A 739 -22.44 29.73 -19.60
C ILE A 739 -23.06 29.18 -20.90
N TRP A 740 -22.53 28.07 -21.43
CA TRP A 740 -22.86 27.56 -22.77
C TRP A 740 -23.59 26.21 -22.73
N SER A 741 -24.52 26.04 -23.65
CA SER A 741 -25.40 24.86 -23.76
C SER A 741 -25.45 24.22 -25.16
N GLY A 742 -24.57 24.63 -26.08
CA GLY A 742 -24.54 24.04 -27.41
C GLY A 742 -23.97 22.61 -27.40
N GLY A 743 -24.59 21.71 -28.16
CA GLY A 743 -24.15 20.32 -28.31
C GLY A 743 -24.64 19.41 -27.18
N SER A 744 -23.73 18.76 -26.45
CA SER A 744 -24.06 17.93 -25.28
C SER A 744 -23.86 18.66 -23.94
N GLN A 745 -23.43 19.91 -23.97
CA GLN A 745 -23.23 20.74 -22.78
C GLN A 745 -24.56 21.38 -22.35
N SER A 746 -24.69 21.75 -21.09
CA SER A 746 -25.90 22.39 -20.57
C SER A 746 -25.60 23.29 -19.37
N ASP A 747 -24.46 23.96 -19.38
CA ASP A 747 -23.95 24.74 -18.27
C ASP A 747 -24.52 26.18 -18.30
N ASP A 748 -24.78 26.76 -17.13
CA ASP A 748 -25.25 28.15 -16.95
C ASP A 748 -24.74 28.72 -15.60
N GLU A 749 -23.41 28.64 -15.43
CA GLU A 749 -22.68 28.95 -14.19
C GLU A 749 -21.87 30.25 -14.33
N TYR A 750 -22.29 31.31 -13.60
CA TYR A 750 -21.72 32.65 -13.70
C TYR A 750 -21.88 33.49 -12.42
N GLY A 751 -21.12 34.57 -12.36
CA GLY A 751 -21.36 35.72 -11.49
C GLY A 751 -21.62 36.97 -12.33
N THR A 752 -22.53 37.83 -11.87
CA THR A 752 -22.92 39.04 -12.60
C THR A 752 -23.10 40.25 -11.69
N ILE A 753 -22.74 41.44 -12.22
CA ILE A 753 -23.04 42.75 -11.65
C ILE A 753 -23.91 43.48 -12.68
N PHE A 754 -25.13 43.87 -12.34
CA PHE A 754 -26.14 44.30 -13.31
C PHE A 754 -27.08 45.39 -12.79
N SER A 755 -27.74 46.08 -13.73
CA SER A 755 -28.87 46.95 -13.46
C SER A 755 -30.17 46.18 -13.73
N PRO A 756 -31.01 45.97 -12.71
CA PRO A 756 -32.33 45.35 -12.91
C PRO A 756 -33.19 46.19 -13.85
N ASP A 757 -33.89 45.55 -14.78
CA ASP A 757 -34.80 46.20 -15.75
C ASP A 757 -34.15 47.36 -16.54
N GLY A 758 -32.82 47.39 -16.63
CA GLY A 758 -32.08 48.53 -17.17
C GLY A 758 -31.97 48.54 -18.70
N PHE A 759 -32.07 47.37 -19.34
CA PHE A 759 -31.80 47.22 -20.77
C PHE A 759 -33.10 47.12 -21.57
N LYS A 760 -33.54 48.26 -22.12
CA LYS A 760 -34.82 48.43 -22.83
C LYS A 760 -34.61 48.92 -24.26
N ASP A 761 -35.70 49.12 -25.00
CA ASP A 761 -35.60 49.67 -26.35
C ASP A 761 -34.87 51.02 -26.36
N GLY A 762 -33.91 51.18 -27.27
CA GLY A 762 -33.03 52.34 -27.36
C GLY A 762 -31.79 52.31 -26.44
N SER A 763 -31.69 51.34 -25.52
CA SER A 763 -30.53 51.23 -24.62
C SER A 763 -29.25 50.85 -25.37
N VAL A 764 -28.16 51.44 -24.90
CA VAL A 764 -26.78 51.19 -25.29
C VAL A 764 -26.02 50.84 -24.02
N MET A 765 -25.55 49.61 -23.93
CA MET A 765 -24.75 49.12 -22.82
C MET A 765 -23.30 48.96 -23.27
N THR A 766 -22.37 49.56 -22.54
CA THR A 766 -20.93 49.53 -22.87
C THR A 766 -20.11 49.19 -21.65
N VAL A 767 -19.04 48.41 -21.82
CA VAL A 767 -18.03 48.15 -20.78
C VAL A 767 -16.65 47.97 -21.42
N ARG A 768 -15.60 48.32 -20.69
CA ARG A 768 -14.23 47.87 -20.97
C ARG A 768 -13.93 46.67 -20.08
N VAL A 769 -13.63 45.53 -20.69
CA VAL A 769 -12.98 44.42 -19.99
C VAL A 769 -11.50 44.78 -19.95
N ASP A 770 -10.97 45.16 -18.79
CA ASP A 770 -9.58 45.59 -18.64
C ASP A 770 -8.62 44.40 -18.62
N SER A 771 -9.01 43.34 -17.90
CA SER A 771 -8.24 42.09 -17.81
C SER A 771 -9.13 40.92 -17.39
N GLU A 772 -8.66 39.71 -17.68
CA GLU A 772 -9.21 38.45 -17.18
C GLU A 772 -8.04 37.49 -16.89
N GLU A 773 -8.11 36.75 -15.78
CA GLU A 773 -7.14 35.71 -15.47
C GLU A 773 -7.34 34.53 -16.43
N PRO A 774 -6.28 34.03 -17.10
CA PRO A 774 -6.41 32.98 -18.12
C PRO A 774 -6.54 31.58 -17.50
N ILE A 775 -7.59 31.34 -16.72
CA ILE A 775 -7.86 30.06 -16.05
C ILE A 775 -8.08 28.95 -17.08
N ASN A 776 -8.83 29.25 -18.14
CA ASN A 776 -9.09 28.39 -19.27
C ASN A 776 -8.98 29.21 -20.57
N ALA A 777 -8.72 28.54 -21.69
CA ALA A 777 -8.79 29.18 -23.02
C ALA A 777 -10.18 29.81 -23.30
N TRP A 778 -11.23 29.30 -22.65
CA TRP A 778 -12.62 29.73 -22.74
C TRP A 778 -13.16 30.38 -21.46
N THR A 779 -12.31 30.90 -20.57
CA THR A 779 -12.76 31.89 -19.58
C THR A 779 -13.52 33.00 -20.29
N LYS A 780 -14.66 33.45 -19.74
CA LYS A 780 -15.56 34.41 -20.40
C LYS A 780 -15.78 35.61 -19.50
N ALA A 781 -15.48 36.80 -20.01
CA ALA A 781 -15.74 38.07 -19.36
C ALA A 781 -16.40 39.07 -20.33
N GLY A 782 -17.48 39.74 -19.93
CA GLY A 782 -18.07 40.77 -20.78
C GLY A 782 -19.45 41.22 -20.35
N LEU A 783 -20.32 41.49 -21.32
CA LEU A 783 -21.68 41.97 -21.13
C LEU A 783 -22.69 40.82 -21.21
N VAL A 784 -23.79 40.95 -20.46
CA VAL A 784 -24.91 40.01 -20.47
C VAL A 784 -26.24 40.73 -20.43
N VAL A 785 -27.25 40.16 -21.09
CA VAL A 785 -28.66 40.57 -21.01
C VAL A 785 -29.53 39.34 -20.82
N ARG A 786 -30.51 39.41 -19.92
CA ARG A 786 -31.51 38.37 -19.69
C ARG A 786 -32.77 38.99 -19.09
N ASP A 787 -33.95 38.38 -19.28
CA ASP A 787 -35.17 38.91 -18.66
C ASP A 787 -35.06 38.98 -17.12
N ASP A 788 -34.43 37.98 -16.51
CA ASP A 788 -34.11 37.93 -15.09
C ASP A 788 -32.78 37.18 -14.89
N LEU A 789 -31.71 37.92 -14.61
CA LEU A 789 -30.37 37.37 -14.41
C LEU A 789 -30.26 36.53 -13.13
N THR A 790 -31.25 36.57 -12.23
CA THR A 790 -31.26 35.79 -10.98
C THR A 790 -31.87 34.39 -11.12
N LYS A 791 -32.32 34.03 -12.33
CA LYS A 791 -33.00 32.76 -12.64
C LYS A 791 -32.24 31.95 -13.71
N PRO A 792 -31.05 31.41 -13.38
CA PRO A 792 -30.27 30.59 -14.31
C PRO A 792 -31.09 29.37 -14.77
N ARG A 793 -30.93 29.01 -16.04
CA ARG A 793 -31.63 27.92 -16.75
C ARG A 793 -33.17 28.03 -16.83
N GLN A 794 -33.75 29.14 -16.37
CA GLN A 794 -35.21 29.32 -16.32
C GLN A 794 -35.67 30.59 -17.04
N SER A 795 -34.90 31.68 -16.95
CA SER A 795 -35.27 32.94 -17.58
C SER A 795 -34.91 32.95 -19.07
N LEU A 796 -35.79 33.55 -19.87
CA LEU A 796 -35.63 33.73 -21.32
C LEU A 796 -34.87 35.03 -21.65
N GLY A 797 -34.84 35.37 -22.94
CA GLY A 797 -34.29 36.63 -23.43
C GLY A 797 -32.78 36.74 -23.28
N TYR A 798 -32.06 35.62 -23.38
CA TYR A 798 -30.66 35.51 -22.96
C TYR A 798 -29.66 35.76 -24.10
N LEU A 799 -28.71 36.67 -23.88
CA LEU A 799 -27.50 36.82 -24.71
C LEU A 799 -26.30 37.28 -23.87
N ALA A 800 -25.10 36.98 -24.35
CA ALA A 800 -23.85 37.43 -23.75
C ALA A 800 -22.83 37.83 -24.83
N LEU A 801 -22.17 38.97 -24.65
CA LEU A 801 -21.04 39.41 -25.47
C LEU A 801 -19.79 39.41 -24.60
N VAL A 802 -18.91 38.43 -24.82
CA VAL A 802 -17.76 38.17 -23.93
C VAL A 802 -16.47 38.04 -24.72
N VAL A 803 -15.35 38.47 -24.12
CA VAL A 803 -14.00 38.15 -24.57
C VAL A 803 -13.48 36.93 -23.83
N THR A 804 -12.49 36.26 -24.42
CA THR A 804 -11.83 35.08 -23.85
C THR A 804 -10.31 35.19 -24.01
N PRO A 805 -9.51 34.50 -23.15
CA PRO A 805 -8.06 34.63 -23.17
C PRO A 805 -7.40 34.14 -24.46
N SER A 806 -8.00 33.17 -25.14
CA SER A 806 -7.41 32.49 -26.29
C SER A 806 -8.33 32.37 -27.51
N ASN A 807 -9.64 32.55 -27.36
CA ASN A 807 -10.61 32.30 -28.43
C ASN A 807 -11.26 33.57 -28.98
N GLY A 808 -10.86 34.75 -28.51
CA GLY A 808 -11.40 36.00 -29.04
C GLY A 808 -12.70 36.43 -28.39
N ILE A 809 -13.47 37.27 -29.10
CA ILE A 809 -14.79 37.73 -28.68
C ILE A 809 -15.85 36.77 -29.20
N THR A 810 -16.78 36.40 -28.33
CA THR A 810 -17.97 35.62 -28.67
C THR A 810 -19.24 36.40 -28.35
N TYR A 811 -20.15 36.45 -29.32
CA TYR A 811 -21.51 36.96 -29.15
C TYR A 811 -22.45 35.77 -29.12
N ASN A 812 -22.77 35.32 -27.91
CA ASN A 812 -23.57 34.15 -27.62
C ASN A 812 -25.03 34.56 -27.42
N TYR A 813 -25.97 33.76 -27.93
CA TYR A 813 -27.40 34.00 -27.78
C TYR A 813 -28.18 32.68 -27.74
N ASP A 814 -29.32 32.74 -27.10
CA ASP A 814 -30.33 31.69 -27.11
C ASP A 814 -31.12 31.75 -28.43
N ALA A 815 -30.80 30.85 -29.37
CA ALA A 815 -31.43 30.84 -30.69
C ALA A 815 -32.76 30.09 -30.70
N ASN A 816 -33.00 29.19 -29.75
CA ASN A 816 -34.16 28.31 -29.74
C ASN A 816 -35.26 28.77 -28.74
N GLY A 817 -34.95 29.71 -27.85
CA GLY A 817 -35.85 30.30 -26.87
C GLY A 817 -36.06 29.45 -25.61
N ASP A 818 -35.13 28.56 -25.25
CA ASP A 818 -35.22 27.70 -24.07
C ASP A 818 -34.56 28.29 -22.81
N GLY A 819 -33.97 29.48 -22.92
CA GLY A 819 -33.28 30.17 -21.84
C GLY A 819 -31.81 29.78 -21.67
N LEU A 820 -31.20 29.09 -22.64
CA LEU A 820 -29.78 28.73 -22.62
C LEU A 820 -29.04 29.22 -23.88
N LEU A 821 -27.76 29.58 -23.75
CA LEU A 821 -26.96 30.04 -24.89
C LEU A 821 -26.50 28.86 -25.73
N ASP A 822 -26.90 28.80 -27.00
CA ASP A 822 -26.62 27.67 -27.89
C ASP A 822 -26.11 28.07 -29.28
N LYS A 823 -26.07 29.37 -29.57
CA LYS A 823 -25.56 29.91 -30.83
C LYS A 823 -24.61 31.08 -30.60
N SER A 824 -23.61 31.22 -31.47
CA SER A 824 -22.64 32.30 -31.34
C SER A 824 -22.07 32.81 -32.66
N TRP A 825 -21.64 34.08 -32.64
CA TRP A 825 -20.68 34.65 -33.57
C TRP A 825 -19.32 34.79 -32.88
N GLN A 826 -18.23 34.69 -33.63
CA GLN A 826 -16.87 34.74 -33.07
C GLN A 826 -15.94 35.64 -33.88
N ILE A 827 -15.20 36.50 -33.18
CA ILE A 827 -14.07 37.27 -33.72
C ILE A 827 -12.80 36.78 -33.05
N ARG A 828 -11.88 36.21 -33.82
CA ARG A 828 -10.62 35.64 -33.30
C ARG A 828 -9.57 36.71 -33.06
N ASN A 829 -8.55 36.36 -32.27
CA ASN A 829 -7.34 37.16 -32.04
C ASN A 829 -7.56 38.53 -31.36
N VAL A 830 -8.67 38.70 -30.63
CA VAL A 830 -8.92 39.88 -29.79
C VAL A 830 -8.91 39.44 -28.33
N LYS A 831 -8.21 40.16 -27.46
CA LYS A 831 -8.10 39.85 -26.03
C LYS A 831 -8.36 41.11 -25.21
N ALA A 832 -8.64 40.96 -23.92
CA ALA A 832 -8.61 42.09 -23.00
C ALA A 832 -7.21 42.76 -23.00
N PRO A 833 -7.11 44.09 -22.88
CA PRO A 833 -8.21 45.03 -22.67
C PRO A 833 -9.02 45.30 -23.95
N VAL A 834 -10.35 45.28 -23.84
CA VAL A 834 -11.25 45.53 -24.98
C VAL A 834 -12.57 46.14 -24.54
N TRP A 835 -13.12 47.05 -25.35
CA TRP A 835 -14.46 47.59 -25.17
C TRP A 835 -15.50 46.73 -25.87
N LEU A 836 -16.59 46.44 -25.18
CA LEU A 836 -17.73 45.69 -25.66
C LEU A 836 -18.98 46.56 -25.55
N ARG A 837 -19.86 46.49 -26.55
CA ARG A 837 -21.11 47.26 -26.57
C ARG A 837 -22.26 46.48 -27.18
N LEU A 838 -23.38 46.52 -26.49
CA LEU A 838 -24.67 46.03 -26.94
C LEU A 838 -25.62 47.21 -27.17
N THR A 839 -26.39 47.18 -28.26
CA THR A 839 -27.41 48.19 -28.57
C THR A 839 -28.72 47.52 -28.94
N ARG A 840 -29.80 47.88 -28.24
CA ARG A 840 -31.15 47.35 -28.45
C ARG A 840 -31.98 48.28 -29.33
N THR A 841 -32.67 47.70 -30.31
CA THR A 841 -33.65 48.38 -31.15
C THR A 841 -34.84 47.43 -31.36
N GLY A 842 -35.96 47.72 -30.72
CA GLY A 842 -37.07 46.80 -30.52
C GLY A 842 -36.64 45.53 -29.78
N SER A 843 -36.88 44.37 -30.41
CA SER A 843 -36.43 43.05 -29.94
C SER A 843 -35.07 42.62 -30.49
N SER A 844 -34.43 43.46 -31.33
CA SER A 844 -33.14 43.15 -31.94
C SER A 844 -32.00 43.77 -31.13
N VAL A 845 -30.97 42.99 -30.85
CA VAL A 845 -29.75 43.43 -30.17
C VAL A 845 -28.55 43.28 -31.10
N SER A 846 -27.80 44.35 -31.27
CA SER A 846 -26.54 44.36 -32.03
C SER A 846 -25.34 44.39 -31.09
N ALA A 847 -24.29 43.66 -31.47
CA ALA A 847 -23.04 43.57 -30.71
C ALA A 847 -21.89 44.24 -31.48
N THR A 848 -21.11 45.06 -30.78
CA THR A 848 -19.93 45.72 -31.33
C THR A 848 -18.77 45.70 -30.32
N TYR A 849 -17.55 45.78 -30.81
CA TYR A 849 -16.35 45.86 -29.99
C TYR A 849 -15.39 46.96 -30.47
N SER A 850 -14.50 47.41 -29.59
CA SER A 850 -13.47 48.40 -29.89
C SER A 850 -12.19 48.15 -29.11
N ILE A 851 -11.04 48.24 -29.77
CA ILE A 851 -9.71 48.09 -29.14
C ILE A 851 -9.11 49.42 -28.67
N ASP A 852 -9.60 50.54 -29.20
CA ASP A 852 -9.13 51.90 -28.93
C ASP A 852 -10.16 52.75 -28.16
N GLY A 853 -11.39 52.25 -27.99
CA GLY A 853 -12.52 52.95 -27.38
C GLY A 853 -13.21 53.97 -28.31
N ALA A 854 -12.72 54.14 -29.54
CA ALA A 854 -13.21 55.13 -30.50
C ALA A 854 -13.81 54.48 -31.76
N THR A 855 -13.12 53.47 -32.30
CA THR A 855 -13.51 52.76 -33.52
C THR A 855 -14.25 51.47 -33.17
N TRP A 856 -15.52 51.36 -33.58
CA TRP A 856 -16.37 50.22 -33.24
C TRP A 856 -16.61 49.31 -34.45
N ALA A 857 -16.34 48.01 -34.29
CA ALA A 857 -16.58 46.97 -35.28
C ALA A 857 -17.70 46.02 -34.84
N ALA A 858 -18.50 45.51 -35.78
CA ALA A 858 -19.58 44.58 -35.48
C ALA A 858 -19.08 43.18 -35.14
N VAL A 859 -19.72 42.54 -34.16
CA VAL A 859 -19.52 41.13 -33.80
C VAL A 859 -20.72 40.35 -34.34
N GLY A 860 -20.66 40.02 -35.64
CA GLY A 860 -21.74 39.32 -36.33
C GLY A 860 -22.96 40.17 -36.66
N SER A 861 -24.06 39.51 -37.03
CA SER A 861 -25.34 40.16 -37.33
C SER A 861 -26.15 40.44 -36.06
N PRO A 862 -27.04 41.44 -36.06
CA PRO A 862 -28.00 41.64 -34.97
C PRO A 862 -28.84 40.39 -34.72
N VAL A 863 -29.12 40.11 -33.45
CA VAL A 863 -29.89 38.94 -32.99
C VAL A 863 -31.23 39.42 -32.50
N THR A 864 -32.31 38.78 -32.95
CA THR A 864 -33.65 38.99 -32.39
C THR A 864 -33.86 38.00 -31.26
N LEU A 865 -34.06 38.49 -30.04
CA LEU A 865 -34.33 37.63 -28.89
C LEU A 865 -35.73 37.02 -29.00
N SER A 866 -35.87 35.76 -28.57
CA SER A 866 -37.16 35.08 -28.47
C SER A 866 -37.93 35.61 -27.26
N ALA A 867 -39.04 36.32 -27.53
CA ALA A 867 -39.98 36.86 -26.53
C ALA A 867 -39.34 37.67 -25.36
N PRO A 868 -38.42 38.62 -25.62
CA PRO A 868 -37.80 39.41 -24.56
C PRO A 868 -38.83 40.29 -23.86
N GLN A 869 -38.66 40.50 -22.55
CA GLN A 869 -39.45 41.50 -21.82
C GLN A 869 -39.14 42.92 -22.33
N GLU A 870 -40.09 43.85 -22.10
CA GLU A 870 -39.92 45.26 -22.49
C GLU A 870 -38.69 45.90 -21.83
N ALA A 871 -38.43 45.52 -20.57
CA ALA A 871 -37.22 45.81 -19.83
C ALA A 871 -36.56 44.49 -19.41
N GLN A 872 -35.26 44.40 -19.59
CA GLN A 872 -34.46 43.23 -19.22
C GLN A 872 -33.33 43.66 -18.29
N ASP A 873 -32.80 42.73 -17.53
CA ASP A 873 -31.57 42.92 -16.78
C ASP A 873 -30.39 43.06 -17.75
N GLY A 874 -29.50 44.01 -17.47
CA GLY A 874 -28.30 44.25 -18.27
C GLY A 874 -27.08 44.53 -17.39
N GLY A 875 -25.98 43.85 -17.65
CA GLY A 875 -24.79 43.98 -16.82
C GLY A 875 -23.52 43.34 -17.35
N MET A 876 -22.58 43.17 -16.43
CA MET A 876 -21.32 42.48 -16.62
C MET A 876 -21.43 41.02 -16.15
N ILE A 877 -20.73 40.10 -16.82
CA ILE A 877 -20.72 38.67 -16.51
C ILE A 877 -19.30 38.11 -16.51
N TYR A 878 -19.05 37.13 -15.65
CA TYR A 878 -17.82 36.35 -15.62
C TYR A 878 -18.09 34.85 -15.36
N SER A 879 -17.32 33.98 -16.03
CA SER A 879 -17.22 32.56 -15.71
C SER A 879 -15.78 32.06 -15.99
N SER A 880 -15.18 31.36 -15.04
CA SER A 880 -13.78 30.88 -15.15
C SER A 880 -13.59 29.77 -16.19
N HIS A 881 -14.66 29.01 -16.46
CA HIS A 881 -14.66 27.80 -17.28
C HIS A 881 -13.89 26.61 -16.66
N ASP A 882 -13.81 26.59 -15.32
CA ASP A 882 -13.27 25.49 -14.50
C ASP A 882 -13.88 25.56 -13.08
N ARG A 883 -14.72 24.57 -12.71
CA ARG A 883 -15.38 24.48 -11.39
C ARG A 883 -14.42 24.43 -10.21
N ASN A 884 -13.13 24.12 -10.45
CA ASN A 884 -12.14 23.94 -9.38
C ASN A 884 -11.12 25.08 -9.32
N LYS A 885 -11.19 26.08 -10.21
CA LYS A 885 -10.23 27.18 -10.25
C LYS A 885 -10.93 28.52 -10.27
N PHE A 886 -10.74 29.25 -9.18
CA PHE A 886 -11.20 30.63 -9.06
C PHE A 886 -10.37 31.54 -9.96
N GLY A 887 -11.04 32.31 -10.80
CA GLY A 887 -10.43 33.39 -11.57
C GLY A 887 -11.16 34.71 -11.36
N THR A 888 -10.58 35.79 -11.86
CA THR A 888 -11.19 37.14 -11.82
C THR A 888 -11.16 37.82 -13.19
N ALA A 889 -12.16 38.68 -13.44
CA ALA A 889 -12.13 39.68 -14.50
C ALA A 889 -12.37 41.08 -13.94
N VAL A 890 -11.65 42.05 -14.51
CA VAL A 890 -11.70 43.47 -14.14
C VAL A 890 -12.39 44.26 -15.25
N PHE A 891 -13.34 45.10 -14.86
CA PHE A 891 -14.17 45.89 -15.76
C PHE A 891 -14.07 47.38 -15.38
N SER A 892 -14.08 48.26 -16.37
CA SER A 892 -14.23 49.70 -16.15
C SER A 892 -15.08 50.34 -17.23
N GLY A 893 -15.50 51.58 -16.99
CA GLY A 893 -16.29 52.35 -17.96
C GLY A 893 -17.65 51.74 -18.27
N PHE A 894 -18.23 50.97 -17.32
CA PHE A 894 -19.58 50.45 -17.46
C PHE A 894 -20.58 51.60 -17.58
N SER A 895 -21.44 51.54 -18.60
CA SER A 895 -22.51 52.51 -18.79
C SER A 895 -23.72 51.84 -19.44
N LEU A 896 -24.91 52.28 -19.02
CA LEU A 896 -26.20 51.86 -19.53
C LEU A 896 -27.13 53.09 -19.49
N ASN A 897 -27.76 53.42 -20.62
CA ASN A 897 -28.60 54.62 -20.77
C ASN A 897 -30.09 54.31 -20.97
#